data_AF-A0A7N0VMP9-F1
#
_entry.id   AF-A0A7N0VMP9-F1
#
_cell.length_a   1.000
_cell.length_b   1.000
_cell.length_c   1.000
_cell.angle_alpha   90.00
_cell.angle_beta   90.00
_cell.angle_gamma   90.00
#
_symmetry.space_group_name_H-M   'P 1'
#
loop_
_entity.id
_entity.type
_entity.pdbx_description
1 polymer ?
#
loop_
_entity_poly.entity_id
_entity_poly.type
_entity_poly.pdbx_seq_one_letter_code
_entity_poly.pdbx_strand_id
1 'polypeptide(L)'
;MSSFATIKTVMNSLYDGLAEVLLTLLKNPETRESVLLYLAEVINKNASRAHMQVDPISCASSGMFVNLSAVMLRLSEPFLDPNLSKRDKIDPDYVFYSPRLDLRGLTALHASSEEVAKWLTNDNQCNSVGSKQNNNIENRSQGSQKADHSDNDIPGSSVSHSSNPVPLARENAKYTFICECFFMTARVLNLGLLKALSDFKHLVQDISRSESTLAKLKAMQEQAPAPQFALEIARLEKEIELYSQDKLCYEAQILRDTPILQSAFTFYRLVLVWMVSLVGGFKMPLPDTCPMKFACMPEHFVDDAMELLIFASRIPKFLDGVFLEDYMNFIIMFMASPDYIRNPYLRAKMVEVLNCWMTSRSGSSATSTLFEGHQLSLQYLVRNLLKLYVDIEFTGSHTQFYDKFNIRHNIAELLEYLWQVPGHRNAWIQIAKDEEKGVYLNFLNFLINDSIYLLDESLNKILELKELEAEMSNTTEWERRPAQERQERTRLFHSQENIIRIDLKLANEDVSMMAFSTEHITAPFLLPEMVERVANMLNYFLLQLVGPQRKSLSLKDPEKYEFRPKDLLKQIVHIYVHLAKGDKDDIFPSAISKDGRSYNEQLFSAAADVLRRIGEDPRIIQDFVELGRKAKIAASEAMDTEEALGEIPDEFLDPIQYTLMKDPVILPSSRIIVDRHVITRHLLSDSTDPFNRSHLTSDMLIPDNELRARIEEFVKSHGSRKRESTL
;
A
#
# COMPACT_ATOMS: atom_id res chain seq x y z
N MET A 1 43.61 -15.11 4.41
CA MET A 1 42.29 -14.81 3.80
C MET A 1 41.25 -14.84 4.91
N SER A 2 40.31 -13.89 4.93
CA SER A 2 39.19 -13.93 5.89
C SER A 2 38.40 -15.24 5.72
N SER A 3 37.88 -15.82 6.80
CA SER A 3 37.05 -17.05 6.76
C SER A 3 35.91 -16.96 5.73
N PHE A 4 35.33 -15.77 5.56
CA PHE A 4 34.33 -15.48 4.53
C PHE A 4 34.83 -15.74 3.11
N ALA A 5 36.05 -15.31 2.78
CA ALA A 5 36.62 -15.51 1.45
C ALA A 5 36.90 -16.99 1.16
N THR A 6 37.35 -17.74 2.17
CA THR A 6 37.57 -19.19 2.05
C THR A 6 36.25 -19.93 1.82
N ILE A 7 35.22 -19.66 2.64
CA ILE A 7 33.89 -20.27 2.48
C ILE A 7 33.33 -19.96 1.09
N LYS A 8 33.35 -18.68 0.67
CA LYS A 8 32.87 -18.27 -0.65
C LYS A 8 33.59 -19.01 -1.78
N THR A 9 34.92 -19.16 -1.70
CA THR A 9 35.70 -19.85 -2.73
C THR A 9 35.32 -21.32 -2.82
N VAL A 10 35.25 -22.02 -1.68
CA VAL A 10 34.87 -23.44 -1.62
C VAL A 10 33.45 -23.66 -2.13
N MET A 11 32.52 -22.81 -1.73
CA MET A 11 31.12 -22.91 -2.16
C MET A 11 30.98 -22.67 -3.67
N ASN A 12 31.70 -21.70 -4.24
CA ASN A 12 31.68 -21.49 -5.69
C ASN A 12 32.30 -22.66 -6.47
N SER A 13 33.40 -23.24 -6.00
CA SER A 13 33.93 -24.49 -6.57
C SER A 13 32.91 -25.63 -6.53
N LEU A 14 32.17 -25.76 -5.43
CA LEU A 14 31.10 -26.75 -5.31
C LEU A 14 29.99 -26.49 -6.33
N TYR A 15 29.53 -25.25 -6.46
CA TYR A 15 28.46 -24.90 -7.40
C TYR A 15 28.88 -25.13 -8.85
N ASP A 16 30.11 -24.79 -9.21
CA ASP A 16 30.65 -25.01 -10.56
C ASP A 16 30.68 -26.50 -10.89
N GLY A 17 31.20 -27.32 -9.98
CA GLY A 17 31.25 -28.78 -10.15
C GLY A 17 29.85 -29.42 -10.23
N LEU A 18 28.91 -28.99 -9.37
CA LEU A 18 27.52 -29.48 -9.42
C LEU A 18 26.81 -29.08 -10.71
N ALA A 19 27.03 -27.85 -11.20
CA ALA A 19 26.48 -27.38 -12.45
C ALA A 19 27.05 -28.15 -13.65
N GLU A 20 28.35 -28.45 -13.65
CA GLU A 20 28.99 -29.25 -14.71
C GLU A 20 28.44 -30.68 -14.75
N VAL A 21 28.26 -31.32 -13.60
CA VAL A 21 27.67 -32.66 -13.49
C VAL A 21 26.25 -32.66 -14.07
N LEU A 22 25.39 -31.75 -13.61
CA LEU A 22 24.01 -31.66 -14.11
C LEU A 22 23.98 -31.31 -15.59
N LEU A 23 24.82 -30.39 -16.06
CA LEU A 23 24.90 -30.02 -17.47
C LEU A 23 25.32 -31.21 -18.35
N THR A 24 26.25 -32.05 -17.88
CA THR A 24 26.67 -33.27 -18.57
C THR A 24 25.51 -34.24 -18.74
N LEU A 25 24.74 -34.45 -17.67
CA LEU A 25 23.54 -35.31 -17.70
C LEU A 25 22.41 -34.70 -18.53
N LEU A 26 22.26 -33.37 -18.55
CA LEU A 26 21.27 -32.68 -19.38
C LEU A 26 21.65 -32.66 -20.87
N LYS A 27 22.94 -32.71 -21.21
CA LYS A 27 23.41 -32.78 -22.60
C LYS A 27 23.11 -34.15 -23.23
N ASN A 28 23.18 -35.23 -22.46
CA ASN A 28 22.87 -36.57 -22.95
C ASN A 28 21.33 -36.76 -23.10
N PRO A 29 20.81 -37.05 -24.31
CA PRO A 29 19.38 -37.26 -24.55
C PRO A 29 18.75 -38.38 -23.72
N GLU A 30 19.51 -39.42 -23.36
CA GLU A 30 19.02 -40.56 -22.58
C GLU A 30 18.76 -40.20 -21.11
N THR A 31 19.54 -39.27 -20.57
CA THR A 31 19.46 -38.86 -19.15
C THR A 31 18.70 -37.55 -18.95
N ARG A 32 18.58 -36.70 -19.97
CA ARG A 32 17.93 -35.38 -19.89
C ARG A 32 16.55 -35.43 -19.27
N GLU A 33 15.69 -36.31 -19.77
CA GLU A 33 14.29 -36.41 -19.33
C GLU A 33 14.20 -36.82 -17.86
N SER A 34 15.05 -37.75 -17.43
CA SER A 34 15.13 -38.20 -16.04
C SER A 34 15.66 -37.11 -15.10
N VAL A 35 16.64 -36.31 -15.54
CA VAL A 35 17.14 -35.18 -14.75
C VAL A 35 16.07 -34.11 -14.59
N LEU A 36 15.34 -33.76 -15.66
CA LEU A 36 14.24 -32.81 -15.58
C LEU A 36 13.10 -33.32 -14.69
N LEU A 37 12.79 -34.62 -14.72
CA LEU A 37 11.82 -35.24 -13.80
C LEU A 37 12.32 -35.14 -12.36
N TYR A 38 13.58 -35.48 -12.11
CA TYR A 38 14.18 -35.41 -10.79
C TYR A 38 14.12 -33.99 -10.20
N LEU A 39 14.52 -32.98 -10.99
CA LEU A 39 14.46 -31.58 -10.56
C LEU A 39 13.02 -31.14 -10.27
N ALA A 40 12.07 -31.49 -11.14
CA ALA A 40 10.66 -31.18 -10.92
C ALA A 40 10.12 -31.83 -9.64
N GLU A 41 10.42 -33.10 -9.40
CA GLU A 41 9.95 -33.83 -8.22
C GLU A 41 10.55 -33.26 -6.93
N VAL A 42 11.84 -32.90 -6.96
CA VAL A 42 12.50 -32.18 -5.86
C VAL A 42 11.77 -30.87 -5.55
N ILE A 43 11.40 -30.09 -6.57
CA ILE A 43 10.68 -28.82 -6.38
C ILE A 43 9.28 -29.07 -5.81
N ASN A 44 8.50 -29.96 -6.44
CA ASN A 44 7.12 -30.24 -6.04
C ASN A 44 7.02 -30.77 -4.60
N LYS A 45 7.88 -31.72 -4.21
CA LYS A 45 7.89 -32.27 -2.84
C LYS A 45 8.29 -31.27 -1.76
N ASN A 46 8.88 -30.14 -2.15
CA ASN A 46 9.34 -29.10 -1.25
C ASN A 46 8.53 -27.81 -1.38
N ALA A 47 7.35 -27.84 -2.01
CA ALA A 47 6.51 -26.66 -2.19
C ALA A 47 6.13 -25.99 -0.85
N SER A 48 6.01 -26.75 0.24
CA SER A 48 5.75 -26.25 1.59
C SER A 48 6.87 -25.37 2.15
N ARG A 49 8.07 -25.34 1.55
CA ARG A 49 9.12 -24.37 1.90
C ARG A 49 8.70 -22.92 1.69
N ALA A 50 7.69 -22.66 0.86
CA ALA A 50 7.12 -21.33 0.65
C ALA A 50 6.27 -20.85 1.85
N HIS A 51 5.88 -21.73 2.78
CA HIS A 51 5.10 -21.34 3.94
C HIS A 51 5.93 -20.52 4.93
N MET A 52 5.24 -19.64 5.68
CA MET A 52 5.87 -18.81 6.71
C MET A 52 6.61 -19.66 7.76
N GLN A 53 5.98 -20.76 8.20
CA GLN A 53 6.59 -21.76 9.08
C GLN A 53 6.77 -23.06 8.31
N VAL A 54 8.02 -23.42 8.06
CA VAL A 54 8.39 -24.67 7.37
C VAL A 54 8.69 -25.72 8.43
N ASP A 55 8.09 -26.90 8.32
CA ASP A 55 8.51 -28.04 9.13
C ASP A 55 9.86 -28.57 8.60
N PRO A 56 10.96 -28.44 9.39
CA PRO A 56 12.31 -28.81 8.95
C PRO A 56 12.47 -30.31 8.65
N ILE A 57 11.58 -31.17 9.15
CA ILE A 57 11.64 -32.63 8.92
C ILE A 57 10.95 -32.99 7.59
N SER A 58 9.92 -32.23 7.21
CA SER A 58 9.14 -32.48 5.99
C SER A 58 9.82 -32.04 4.69
N CYS A 59 10.83 -31.18 4.78
CA CYS A 59 11.45 -30.51 3.63
C CYS A 59 12.98 -30.68 3.62
N ALA A 60 13.58 -30.55 2.44
CA ALA A 60 15.01 -30.39 2.29
C ALA A 60 15.51 -29.13 3.01
N SER A 61 16.78 -29.13 3.40
CA SER A 61 17.39 -28.02 4.13
C SER A 61 17.54 -26.74 3.30
N SER A 62 17.63 -25.58 3.96
CA SER A 62 17.89 -24.31 3.27
C SER A 62 19.22 -24.34 2.50
N GLY A 63 20.26 -24.98 3.04
CA GLY A 63 21.53 -25.14 2.32
C GLY A 63 21.40 -25.91 1.01
N MET A 64 20.57 -26.96 0.96
CA MET A 64 20.32 -27.73 -0.26
C MET A 64 19.66 -26.87 -1.35
N PHE A 65 18.62 -26.10 -0.98
CA PHE A 65 17.90 -25.24 -1.92
C PHE A 65 18.67 -23.97 -2.32
N VAL A 66 19.53 -23.42 -1.44
CA VAL A 66 20.46 -22.33 -1.81
C VAL A 66 21.52 -22.84 -2.80
N ASN A 67 22.06 -24.04 -2.59
CA ASN A 67 22.98 -24.65 -3.55
C ASN A 67 22.29 -24.93 -4.89
N LEU A 68 21.06 -25.45 -4.85
CA LEU A 68 20.27 -25.68 -6.06
C LEU A 68 19.97 -24.36 -6.79
N SER A 69 19.68 -23.28 -6.05
CA SER A 69 19.53 -21.93 -6.61
C SER A 69 20.77 -21.49 -7.37
N ALA A 70 21.95 -21.62 -6.77
CA ALA A 70 23.23 -21.25 -7.38
C ALA A 70 23.52 -22.06 -8.66
N VAL A 71 23.15 -23.33 -8.68
CA VAL A 71 23.33 -24.24 -9.81
C VAL A 71 22.32 -23.96 -10.93
N MET A 72 21.04 -23.75 -10.61
CA MET A 72 20.01 -23.42 -11.59
C MET A 72 20.27 -22.06 -12.25
N LEU A 73 20.83 -21.09 -11.51
CA LEU A 73 21.30 -19.83 -12.08
C LEU A 73 22.43 -20.04 -13.10
N ARG A 74 23.43 -20.89 -12.80
CA ARG A 74 24.50 -21.27 -13.75
C ARG A 74 23.96 -21.94 -15.00
N LEU A 75 22.99 -22.86 -14.85
CA LEU A 75 22.31 -23.49 -15.98
C LEU A 75 21.50 -22.49 -16.82
N SER A 76 21.11 -21.36 -16.22
CA SER A 76 20.36 -20.30 -16.88
C SER A 76 21.23 -19.29 -17.64
N GLU A 77 22.51 -19.15 -17.27
CA GLU A 77 23.47 -18.22 -17.90
C GLU A 77 23.42 -18.19 -19.44
N PRO A 78 23.30 -19.32 -20.17
CA PRO A 78 23.27 -19.30 -21.63
C PRO A 78 22.09 -18.52 -22.23
N PHE A 79 21.04 -18.22 -21.47
CA PHE A 79 19.89 -17.43 -21.93
C PHE A 79 19.65 -16.14 -21.12
N LEU A 80 20.63 -15.74 -20.31
CA LEU A 80 20.67 -14.47 -19.57
C LEU A 80 21.57 -13.43 -20.25
N ASP A 81 21.59 -13.40 -21.58
CA ASP A 81 22.36 -12.39 -22.32
C ASP A 81 21.83 -10.96 -22.04
N PRO A 82 22.66 -9.90 -22.14
CA PRO A 82 22.25 -8.53 -21.78
C PRO A 82 20.98 -8.02 -22.50
N ASN A 83 20.70 -8.51 -23.70
CA ASN A 83 19.54 -8.14 -24.51
C ASN A 83 18.34 -9.08 -24.32
N LEU A 84 18.50 -10.12 -23.50
CA LEU A 84 17.51 -11.15 -23.22
C LEU A 84 16.95 -11.76 -24.52
N SER A 85 17.83 -12.02 -25.49
CA SER A 85 17.50 -12.43 -26.86
C SER A 85 16.73 -13.74 -26.97
N LYS A 86 16.77 -14.57 -25.91
CA LYS A 86 16.12 -15.88 -25.86
C LYS A 86 14.79 -15.89 -25.10
N ARG A 87 14.28 -14.73 -24.66
CA ARG A 87 13.00 -14.63 -23.93
C ARG A 87 11.82 -15.25 -24.68
N ASP A 88 11.81 -15.17 -26.02
CA ASP A 88 10.73 -15.71 -26.85
C ASP A 88 10.66 -17.25 -26.85
N LYS A 89 11.67 -17.92 -26.24
CA LYS A 89 11.69 -19.37 -26.06
C LYS A 89 10.99 -19.84 -24.78
N ILE A 90 10.51 -18.90 -23.95
CA ILE A 90 9.79 -19.14 -22.72
C ILE A 90 8.29 -19.10 -23.03
N ASP A 91 7.65 -20.26 -22.99
CA ASP A 91 6.25 -20.40 -23.32
C ASP A 91 5.37 -20.18 -22.07
N PRO A 92 4.50 -19.16 -22.03
CA PRO A 92 3.59 -18.95 -20.90
C PRO A 92 2.61 -20.11 -20.69
N ASP A 93 2.36 -20.93 -21.71
CA ASP A 93 1.42 -22.05 -21.62
C ASP A 93 1.94 -23.16 -20.69
N TYR A 94 3.24 -23.12 -20.34
CA TYR A 94 3.86 -23.99 -19.34
C TYR A 94 3.15 -23.93 -17.98
N VAL A 95 2.69 -22.76 -17.54
CA VAL A 95 2.00 -22.59 -16.24
C VAL A 95 0.73 -23.46 -16.14
N PHE A 96 0.08 -23.71 -17.27
CA PHE A 96 -1.19 -24.43 -17.32
C PHE A 96 -1.03 -25.90 -17.67
N TYR A 97 -0.12 -26.21 -18.60
CA TYR A 97 -0.02 -27.54 -19.21
C TYR A 97 1.31 -28.25 -18.95
N SER A 98 2.17 -27.75 -18.05
CA SER A 98 3.39 -28.48 -17.68
C SER A 98 3.04 -29.86 -17.13
N PRO A 99 3.65 -30.94 -17.66
CA PRO A 99 3.46 -32.28 -17.12
C PRO A 99 4.33 -32.55 -15.89
N ARG A 100 5.23 -31.63 -15.53
CA ARG A 100 6.27 -31.83 -14.51
C ARG A 100 6.07 -30.97 -13.28
N LEU A 101 5.98 -29.67 -13.49
CA LEU A 101 5.99 -28.68 -12.42
C LEU A 101 4.56 -28.25 -12.12
N ASP A 102 4.10 -28.41 -10.89
CA ASP A 102 2.74 -28.00 -10.52
C ASP A 102 2.70 -26.52 -10.12
N LEU A 103 2.25 -25.68 -11.05
CA LEU A 103 2.14 -24.24 -10.87
C LEU A 103 0.70 -23.75 -10.68
N ARG A 104 -0.29 -24.61 -10.91
CA ARG A 104 -1.73 -24.25 -10.98
C ARG A 104 -2.33 -23.88 -9.63
N GLY A 105 -1.73 -24.38 -8.54
CA GLY A 105 -2.14 -24.05 -7.17
C GLY A 105 -1.55 -22.75 -6.63
N LEU A 106 -0.68 -22.07 -7.39
CA LEU A 106 -0.07 -20.82 -6.97
C LEU A 106 -1.04 -19.65 -7.16
N THR A 107 -1.00 -18.69 -6.24
CA THR A 107 -1.76 -17.44 -6.37
C THR A 107 -1.35 -16.73 -7.65
N ALA A 108 -2.33 -16.39 -8.48
CA ALA A 108 -2.15 -15.65 -9.72
C ALA A 108 -2.17 -14.13 -9.48
N LEU A 109 -1.53 -13.36 -10.36
CA LEU A 109 -1.46 -11.89 -10.24
C LEU A 109 -2.83 -11.20 -10.22
N HIS A 110 -3.78 -11.68 -11.03
CA HIS A 110 -5.09 -11.06 -11.16
C HIS A 110 -6.23 -12.05 -11.34
N ALA A 111 -6.05 -13.06 -12.18
CA ALA A 111 -7.12 -14.02 -12.52
C ALA A 111 -7.53 -14.87 -11.31
N SER A 112 -8.83 -15.01 -11.08
CA SER A 112 -9.39 -15.95 -10.12
C SER A 112 -9.30 -17.39 -10.63
N SER A 113 -9.26 -18.37 -9.72
CA SER A 113 -9.24 -19.79 -10.10
C SER A 113 -10.42 -20.20 -10.99
N GLU A 114 -11.58 -19.56 -10.80
CA GLU A 114 -12.76 -19.77 -11.65
C GLU A 114 -12.59 -19.22 -13.06
N GLU A 115 -12.02 -18.02 -13.21
CA GLU A 115 -11.74 -17.41 -14.52
C GLU A 115 -10.71 -18.23 -15.28
N VAL A 116 -9.66 -18.71 -14.60
CA VAL A 116 -8.65 -19.61 -15.18
C VAL A 116 -9.31 -20.89 -15.69
N ALA A 117 -10.16 -21.53 -14.89
CA ALA A 117 -10.86 -22.75 -15.29
C ALA A 117 -11.80 -22.54 -16.49
N LYS A 118 -12.56 -21.44 -16.52
CA LYS A 118 -13.43 -21.07 -17.64
C LYS A 118 -12.62 -20.79 -18.91
N TRP A 119 -11.49 -20.11 -18.79
CA TRP A 119 -10.62 -19.82 -19.93
C TRP A 119 -10.01 -21.08 -20.54
N LEU A 120 -9.50 -22.00 -19.70
CA LEU A 120 -8.91 -23.27 -20.16
C LEU A 120 -9.93 -24.20 -20.82
N THR A 121 -11.18 -24.21 -20.33
CA THR A 121 -12.26 -25.00 -20.96
C THR A 121 -12.65 -24.45 -22.33
N ASN A 122 -12.72 -23.12 -22.48
CA ASN A 122 -12.98 -22.47 -23.76
C ASN A 122 -11.84 -22.67 -24.78
N ASP A 123 -10.57 -22.59 -24.34
CA ASP A 123 -9.42 -22.85 -25.22
C ASP A 123 -9.43 -24.29 -25.76
N ASN A 124 -9.76 -25.27 -24.91
CA ASN A 124 -9.88 -26.67 -25.33
C ASN A 124 -11.04 -26.89 -26.31
N GLN A 125 -12.19 -26.23 -26.11
CA GLN A 125 -13.32 -26.32 -27.04
C GLN A 125 -12.95 -25.73 -28.41
N CYS A 126 -12.31 -24.56 -28.45
CA CYS A 126 -11.89 -23.90 -29.68
C CYS A 126 -10.85 -24.74 -30.46
N ASN A 127 -9.90 -25.35 -29.76
CA ASN A 127 -8.90 -26.24 -30.36
C ASN A 127 -9.49 -27.60 -30.82
N SER A 128 -10.60 -28.07 -30.21
CA SER A 128 -11.30 -29.29 -30.64
C SER A 128 -12.11 -29.13 -31.93
N VAL A 129 -12.57 -27.90 -32.24
CA VAL A 129 -13.34 -27.62 -33.46
C VAL A 129 -12.43 -27.53 -34.69
N GLY A 130 -11.19 -27.04 -34.53
CA GLY A 130 -10.18 -27.02 -35.60
C GLY A 130 -9.65 -28.42 -36.01
N SER A 131 -9.73 -29.41 -35.12
CA SER A 131 -9.32 -30.80 -35.42
C SER A 131 -10.43 -31.70 -35.98
N LYS A 132 -11.68 -31.23 -36.04
CA LYS A 132 -12.85 -32.03 -36.48
C LYS A 132 -13.32 -31.74 -37.90
N GLN A 133 -12.65 -30.87 -38.67
CA GLN A 133 -13.02 -30.62 -40.07
C GLN A 133 -12.40 -31.58 -41.10
N ASN A 134 -11.62 -32.60 -40.68
CA ASN A 134 -10.99 -33.54 -41.62
C ASN A 134 -11.44 -35.01 -41.53
N ASN A 135 -12.43 -35.35 -40.69
CA ASN A 135 -13.05 -36.68 -40.69
C ASN A 135 -14.56 -36.53 -40.86
N ASN A 136 -14.95 -36.29 -42.11
CA ASN A 136 -16.33 -36.23 -42.52
C ASN A 136 -16.84 -37.66 -42.80
N ILE A 137 -18.10 -37.91 -42.44
CA ILE A 137 -19.00 -38.88 -43.06
C ILE A 137 -18.74 -40.35 -42.68
N GLU A 138 -19.38 -40.80 -41.59
CA GLU A 138 -20.27 -41.97 -41.59
C GLU A 138 -20.91 -42.17 -40.22
N ASN A 139 -22.12 -42.75 -40.23
CA ASN A 139 -22.92 -43.18 -39.07
C ASN A 139 -23.78 -42.12 -38.36
N ARG A 140 -24.81 -41.70 -39.09
CA ARG A 140 -26.17 -41.51 -38.56
C ARG A 140 -26.72 -42.87 -38.09
N SER A 141 -27.15 -43.00 -36.83
CA SER A 141 -28.47 -43.51 -36.41
C SER A 141 -28.52 -44.03 -34.96
N GLN A 142 -29.65 -43.77 -34.30
CA GLN A 142 -30.14 -44.30 -32.99
C GLN A 142 -29.51 -43.66 -31.74
N GLY A 143 -30.24 -43.24 -30.70
CA GLY A 143 -31.66 -43.31 -30.37
C GLY A 143 -31.84 -43.27 -28.84
N SER A 144 -32.57 -42.27 -28.35
CA SER A 144 -33.37 -42.17 -27.11
C SER A 144 -32.80 -42.43 -25.70
N GLN A 145 -33.03 -41.42 -24.84
CA GLN A 145 -33.71 -41.47 -23.52
C GLN A 145 -33.17 -42.37 -22.39
N LYS A 146 -32.83 -41.77 -21.24
CA LYS A 146 -33.67 -41.82 -20.03
C LYS A 146 -33.15 -40.91 -18.91
N ALA A 147 -34.10 -40.44 -18.11
CA ALA A 147 -34.02 -39.47 -17.03
C ALA A 147 -33.95 -40.14 -15.64
N ASP A 148 -33.58 -39.31 -14.65
CA ASP A 148 -33.97 -39.25 -13.24
C ASP A 148 -33.83 -40.48 -12.33
N HIS A 149 -33.16 -40.30 -11.19
CA HIS A 149 -33.83 -40.23 -9.87
C HIS A 149 -32.89 -39.70 -8.78
N SER A 150 -33.44 -38.76 -8.00
CA SER A 150 -32.99 -38.23 -6.72
C SER A 150 -33.30 -39.20 -5.58
N ASP A 151 -32.49 -39.21 -4.51
CA ASP A 151 -32.98 -39.26 -3.13
C ASP A 151 -31.91 -38.77 -2.14
N ASN A 152 -32.38 -37.99 -1.16
CA ASN A 152 -31.66 -37.39 -0.04
C ASN A 152 -31.55 -38.36 1.14
N ASP A 153 -30.42 -38.32 1.86
CA ASP A 153 -30.38 -38.43 3.34
C ASP A 153 -29.01 -37.98 3.90
N ILE A 154 -29.02 -37.26 5.03
CA ILE A 154 -27.92 -36.62 5.81
C ILE A 154 -28.08 -37.15 7.28
N PRO A 155 -27.10 -37.17 8.24
CA PRO A 155 -25.77 -36.50 8.34
C PRO A 155 -24.60 -37.35 8.88
N GLY A 156 -23.35 -36.84 8.77
CA GLY A 156 -22.25 -37.22 9.66
C GLY A 156 -20.83 -36.84 9.23
N SER A 157 -20.35 -35.68 9.68
CA SER A 157 -18.94 -35.33 10.02
C SER A 157 -17.75 -35.96 9.25
N SER A 158 -17.08 -35.18 8.39
CA SER A 158 -15.62 -34.94 8.38
C SER A 158 -15.24 -34.17 7.11
N VAL A 159 -14.86 -32.89 7.27
CA VAL A 159 -14.41 -32.05 6.15
C VAL A 159 -13.00 -32.46 5.78
N SER A 160 -12.88 -33.32 4.76
CA SER A 160 -11.66 -33.49 3.98
C SER A 160 -11.84 -32.71 2.68
N HIS A 161 -10.99 -31.71 2.46
CA HIS A 161 -10.90 -31.02 1.18
C HIS A 161 -10.38 -32.02 0.13
N SER A 162 -11.29 -32.70 -0.56
CA SER A 162 -10.97 -33.38 -1.81
C SER A 162 -11.19 -32.39 -2.95
N SER A 163 -10.11 -31.79 -3.41
CA SER A 163 -10.08 -31.11 -4.71
C SER A 163 -10.21 -32.18 -5.80
N ASN A 164 -11.34 -32.20 -6.52
CA ASN A 164 -11.45 -32.97 -7.74
C ASN A 164 -10.35 -32.49 -8.72
N PRO A 165 -9.47 -33.37 -9.23
CA PRO A 165 -8.43 -32.96 -10.16
C PRO A 165 -9.08 -32.67 -11.51
N VAL A 166 -9.04 -31.40 -11.93
CA VAL A 166 -9.35 -31.03 -13.31
C VAL A 166 -8.30 -31.69 -14.22
N PRO A 167 -8.67 -32.66 -15.08
CA PRO A 167 -7.71 -33.30 -15.98
C PRO A 167 -7.49 -32.38 -17.18
N LEU A 168 -6.32 -31.74 -17.25
CA LEU A 168 -6.02 -30.79 -18.32
C LEU A 168 -4.53 -30.69 -18.67
N ALA A 169 -3.75 -31.75 -18.46
CA ALA A 169 -2.48 -31.87 -19.18
C ALA A 169 -2.84 -32.16 -20.64
N ARG A 170 -2.38 -31.33 -21.60
CA ARG A 170 -2.32 -31.79 -23.00
C ARG A 170 -1.38 -32.98 -23.00
N GLU A 171 -1.90 -34.20 -23.15
CA GLU A 171 -1.10 -35.40 -23.32
C GLU A 171 -0.10 -35.14 -24.46
N ASN A 172 1.20 -35.00 -24.11
CA ASN A 172 2.34 -34.68 -24.99
C ASN A 172 2.78 -33.22 -25.20
N ALA A 173 2.42 -32.26 -24.33
CA ALA A 173 3.06 -30.94 -24.38
C ALA A 173 4.60 -31.05 -24.15
N LYS A 174 5.40 -30.78 -25.18
CA LYS A 174 6.87 -30.76 -25.11
C LYS A 174 7.37 -29.32 -25.11
N TYR A 175 8.05 -28.95 -24.04
CA TYR A 175 8.65 -27.62 -23.89
C TYR A 175 10.14 -27.64 -24.20
N THR A 176 10.68 -26.48 -24.60
CA THR A 176 12.12 -26.34 -24.80
C THR A 176 12.85 -26.44 -23.46
N PHE A 177 14.12 -26.86 -23.47
CA PHE A 177 14.94 -26.86 -22.26
C PHE A 177 15.01 -25.47 -21.60
N ILE A 178 15.03 -24.39 -22.39
CA ILE A 178 15.06 -23.02 -21.86
C ILE A 178 13.78 -22.72 -21.08
N CYS A 179 12.62 -23.11 -21.61
CA CYS A 179 11.34 -22.95 -20.93
C CYS A 179 11.29 -23.75 -19.62
N GLU A 180 11.63 -25.05 -19.67
CA GLU A 180 11.68 -25.92 -18.48
C GLU A 180 12.65 -25.35 -17.42
N CYS A 181 13.87 -24.99 -17.83
CA CYS A 181 14.88 -24.44 -16.94
C CYS A 181 14.43 -23.11 -16.34
N PHE A 182 13.80 -22.22 -17.12
CA PHE A 182 13.29 -20.95 -16.62
C PHE A 182 12.28 -21.14 -15.49
N PHE A 183 11.23 -21.93 -15.69
CA PHE A 183 10.20 -22.14 -14.67
C PHE A 183 10.73 -22.91 -13.45
N MET A 184 11.59 -23.91 -13.66
CA MET A 184 12.25 -24.61 -12.55
C MET A 184 13.17 -23.68 -11.76
N THR A 185 13.97 -22.84 -12.43
CA THR A 185 14.83 -21.85 -11.76
C THR A 185 13.98 -20.88 -10.95
N ALA A 186 12.89 -20.33 -11.51
CA ALA A 186 12.01 -19.42 -10.78
C ALA A 186 11.44 -20.05 -9.50
N ARG A 187 10.99 -21.32 -9.56
CA ARG A 187 10.51 -22.02 -8.36
C ARG A 187 11.61 -22.37 -7.38
N VAL A 188 12.80 -22.77 -7.85
CA VAL A 188 13.95 -23.05 -6.98
C VAL A 188 14.39 -21.79 -6.24
N LEU A 189 14.45 -20.64 -6.92
CA LEU A 189 14.82 -19.37 -6.29
C LEU A 189 13.82 -18.99 -5.21
N ASN A 190 12.52 -19.11 -5.48
CA ASN A 190 11.45 -18.86 -4.51
C ASN A 190 11.60 -19.72 -3.24
N LEU A 191 11.77 -21.04 -3.41
CA LEU A 191 11.87 -22.00 -2.29
C LEU A 191 13.25 -22.03 -1.62
N GLY A 192 14.25 -21.40 -2.25
CA GLY A 192 15.65 -21.45 -1.87
C GLY A 192 16.21 -20.09 -1.52
N LEU A 193 16.76 -19.39 -2.50
CA LEU A 193 17.44 -18.10 -2.27
C LEU A 193 16.53 -17.10 -1.55
N LEU A 194 15.30 -16.89 -2.02
CA LEU A 194 14.39 -15.89 -1.43
C LEU A 194 13.88 -16.32 -0.06
N LYS A 195 13.57 -17.61 0.11
CA LYS A 195 13.27 -18.17 1.43
C LYS A 195 14.43 -17.97 2.41
N ALA A 196 15.67 -18.19 1.99
CA ALA A 196 16.86 -17.96 2.81
C ALA A 196 17.05 -16.47 3.19
N LEU A 197 16.74 -15.54 2.29
CA LEU A 197 16.73 -14.10 2.60
C LEU A 197 15.65 -13.74 3.64
N SER A 198 14.45 -14.32 3.51
CA SER A 198 13.37 -14.16 4.49
C SER A 198 13.76 -14.74 5.85
N ASP A 199 14.33 -15.94 5.89
CA ASP A 199 14.77 -16.60 7.12
C ASP A 199 15.89 -15.79 7.80
N PHE A 200 16.82 -15.22 7.02
CA PHE A 200 17.84 -14.31 7.53
C PHE A 200 17.25 -13.04 8.16
N LYS A 201 16.22 -12.45 7.54
CA LYS A 201 15.51 -11.28 8.08
C LYS A 201 14.87 -11.59 9.44
N HIS A 202 14.22 -12.75 9.57
CA HIS A 202 13.65 -13.21 10.84
C HIS A 202 14.72 -13.48 11.88
N LEU A 203 15.81 -14.14 11.51
CA LEU A 203 16.94 -14.41 12.40
C LEU A 203 17.53 -13.13 13.00
N VAL A 204 17.71 -12.09 12.17
CA VAL A 204 18.19 -10.78 12.66
C VAL A 204 17.20 -10.12 13.63
N GLN A 205 15.88 -10.25 13.38
CA GLN A 205 14.85 -9.75 14.30
C GLN A 205 14.85 -10.52 15.62
N ASP A 206 15.00 -11.84 15.57
CA ASP A 206 15.02 -12.69 16.77
C ASP A 206 16.27 -12.45 17.61
N ILE A 207 17.44 -12.22 16.99
CA ILE A 207 18.64 -11.77 17.70
C ILE A 207 18.35 -10.46 18.46
N SER A 208 17.78 -9.45 17.79
CA SER A 208 17.49 -8.15 18.41
C SER A 208 16.48 -8.27 19.57
N ARG A 209 15.44 -9.12 19.42
CA ARG A 209 14.46 -9.40 20.47
C ARG A 209 15.11 -10.10 21.67
N SER A 210 15.96 -11.08 21.42
CA SER A 210 16.70 -11.81 22.45
C SER A 210 17.68 -10.91 23.19
N GLU A 211 18.40 -10.04 22.48
CA GLU A 211 19.30 -9.02 23.08
C GLU A 211 18.52 -8.05 23.98
N SER A 212 17.35 -7.57 23.52
CA SER A 212 16.48 -6.70 24.33
C SER A 212 15.98 -7.40 25.60
N THR A 213 15.62 -8.68 25.48
CA THR A 213 15.17 -9.51 26.62
C THR A 213 16.30 -9.78 27.60
N LEU A 214 17.50 -10.09 27.08
CA LEU A 214 18.71 -10.28 27.87
C LEU A 214 19.06 -9.03 28.68
N ALA A 215 18.97 -7.85 28.05
CA ALA A 215 19.21 -6.57 28.73
C ALA A 215 18.23 -6.34 29.90
N LYS A 216 16.94 -6.66 29.70
CA LYS A 216 15.92 -6.57 30.76
C LYS A 216 16.20 -7.55 31.90
N LEU A 217 16.54 -8.79 31.60
CA LEU A 217 16.84 -9.81 32.62
C LEU A 217 18.10 -9.47 33.42
N LYS A 218 19.15 -8.96 32.77
CA LYS A 218 20.35 -8.47 33.46
C LYS A 218 20.03 -7.33 34.43
N ALA A 219 19.22 -6.36 34.00
CA ALA A 219 18.77 -5.28 34.87
C ALA A 219 17.92 -5.78 36.06
N MET A 220 17.06 -6.78 35.86
CA MET A 220 16.27 -7.40 36.94
C MET A 220 17.15 -8.18 37.92
N GLN A 221 18.19 -8.87 37.42
CA GLN A 221 19.16 -9.60 38.24
C GLN A 221 19.97 -8.65 39.15
N GLU A 222 20.34 -7.47 38.64
CA GLU A 222 21.03 -6.44 39.42
C GLU A 222 20.16 -5.89 40.57
N GLN A 223 18.85 -5.81 40.36
CA GLN A 223 17.89 -5.36 41.38
C GLN A 223 17.55 -6.45 42.40
N ALA A 224 17.46 -7.71 41.97
CA ALA A 224 17.14 -8.85 42.82
C ALA A 224 17.90 -10.10 42.36
N PRO A 225 19.03 -10.46 43.00
CA PRO A 225 19.83 -11.61 42.58
C PRO A 225 19.12 -12.92 42.94
N ALA A 226 18.48 -13.54 41.95
CA ALA A 226 17.92 -14.89 42.03
C ALA A 226 18.70 -15.86 41.12
N PRO A 227 18.94 -17.10 41.55
CA PRO A 227 19.67 -18.09 40.75
C PRO A 227 18.94 -18.48 39.46
N GLN A 228 17.61 -18.30 39.41
CA GLN A 228 16.80 -18.50 38.20
C GLN A 228 17.19 -17.53 37.08
N PHE A 229 17.42 -16.25 37.40
CA PHE A 229 17.84 -15.26 36.41
C PHE A 229 19.21 -15.58 35.81
N ALA A 230 20.15 -16.07 36.63
CA ALA A 230 21.48 -16.46 36.13
C ALA A 230 21.41 -17.60 35.10
N LEU A 231 20.53 -18.58 35.34
CA LEU A 231 20.35 -19.73 34.43
C LEU A 231 19.62 -19.32 33.14
N GLU A 232 18.61 -18.45 33.22
CA GLU A 232 17.92 -17.91 32.05
C GLU A 232 18.82 -17.00 31.21
N ILE A 233 19.64 -16.16 31.85
CA ILE A 233 20.64 -15.32 31.18
C ILE A 233 21.64 -16.20 30.43
N ALA A 234 22.23 -17.20 31.08
CA ALA A 234 23.17 -18.11 30.43
C ALA A 234 22.54 -18.88 29.24
N ARG A 235 21.26 -19.26 29.37
CA ARG A 235 20.50 -19.89 28.28
C ARG A 235 20.33 -18.93 27.09
N LEU A 236 19.90 -17.70 27.33
CA LEU A 236 19.70 -16.70 26.27
C LEU A 236 21.01 -16.28 25.62
N GLU A 237 22.10 -16.14 26.37
CA GLU A 237 23.42 -15.84 25.82
C GLU A 237 23.87 -16.94 24.85
N LYS A 238 23.67 -18.21 25.22
CA LYS A 238 23.97 -19.35 24.35
C LYS A 238 23.07 -19.36 23.10
N GLU A 239 21.81 -19.00 23.24
CA GLU A 239 20.87 -18.91 22.10
C GLU A 239 21.26 -17.79 21.12
N ILE A 240 21.62 -16.61 21.63
CA ILE A 240 22.14 -15.49 20.83
C ILE A 240 23.44 -15.89 20.13
N GLU A 241 24.32 -16.64 20.79
CA GLU A 241 25.56 -17.14 20.18
C GLU A 241 25.26 -18.06 18.99
N LEU A 242 24.32 -19.00 19.14
CA LEU A 242 23.90 -19.89 18.05
C LEU A 242 23.29 -19.12 16.88
N TYR A 243 22.37 -18.20 17.16
CA TYR A 243 21.77 -17.36 16.11
C TYR A 243 22.81 -16.47 15.41
N SER A 244 23.80 -15.98 16.15
CA SER A 244 24.90 -15.21 15.58
C SER A 244 25.78 -16.04 14.64
N GLN A 245 26.01 -17.32 14.97
CA GLN A 245 26.71 -18.25 14.08
C GLN A 245 25.93 -18.48 12.79
N ASP A 246 24.61 -18.74 12.88
CA ASP A 246 23.75 -18.90 11.71
C ASP A 246 23.73 -17.64 10.84
N LYS A 247 23.64 -16.46 11.47
CA LYS A 247 23.69 -15.17 10.78
C LYS A 247 24.99 -15.02 9.98
N LEU A 248 26.14 -15.37 10.56
CA LEU A 248 27.43 -15.33 9.87
C LEU A 248 27.48 -16.31 8.68
N CYS A 249 26.84 -17.47 8.78
CA CYS A 249 26.73 -18.42 7.67
C CYS A 249 25.94 -17.83 6.48
N TYR A 250 24.77 -17.24 6.74
CA TYR A 250 23.99 -16.53 5.71
C TYR A 250 24.77 -15.37 5.10
N GLU A 251 25.46 -14.58 5.93
CA GLU A 251 26.31 -13.48 5.46
C GLU A 251 27.42 -13.97 4.52
N ALA A 252 28.06 -15.09 4.87
CA ALA A 252 29.14 -15.68 4.09
C ALA A 252 28.66 -16.17 2.72
N GLN A 253 27.55 -16.90 2.70
CA GLN A 253 27.09 -17.64 1.52
C GLN A 253 26.24 -16.79 0.57
N ILE A 254 25.51 -15.80 1.08
CA ILE A 254 24.55 -15.01 0.28
C ILE A 254 25.01 -13.54 0.19
N LEU A 255 25.16 -12.85 1.31
CA LEU A 255 25.36 -11.39 1.31
C LEU A 255 26.72 -10.97 0.73
N ARG A 256 27.77 -11.73 1.04
CA ARG A 256 29.14 -11.46 0.57
C ARG A 256 29.43 -12.15 -0.78
N ASP A 257 28.49 -12.93 -1.31
CA ASP A 257 28.59 -13.55 -2.62
C ASP A 257 27.89 -12.71 -3.69
N THR A 258 28.54 -11.62 -4.12
CA THR A 258 28.01 -10.72 -5.16
C THR A 258 27.62 -11.45 -6.46
N PRO A 259 28.40 -12.42 -7.00
CA PRO A 259 28.02 -13.17 -8.20
C PRO A 259 26.65 -13.84 -8.17
N ILE A 260 26.30 -14.60 -7.11
CA ILE A 260 25.01 -15.30 -7.06
C ILE A 260 23.84 -14.30 -7.07
N LEU A 261 23.98 -13.18 -6.34
CA LEU A 261 22.97 -12.12 -6.33
C LEU A 261 22.87 -11.44 -7.69
N GLN A 262 23.98 -11.13 -8.36
CA GLN A 262 23.98 -10.55 -9.71
C GLN A 262 23.31 -11.47 -10.74
N SER A 263 23.57 -12.78 -10.68
CA SER A 263 22.90 -13.76 -11.53
C SER A 263 21.40 -13.83 -11.22
N ALA A 264 21.01 -13.78 -9.95
CA ALA A 264 19.60 -13.72 -9.54
C ALA A 264 18.91 -12.44 -10.08
N PHE A 265 19.57 -11.28 -10.01
CA PHE A 265 19.07 -10.03 -10.60
C PHE A 265 18.93 -10.11 -12.11
N THR A 266 19.88 -10.73 -12.80
CA THR A 266 19.78 -10.88 -14.25
C THR A 266 18.63 -11.83 -14.61
N PHE A 267 18.43 -12.88 -13.81
CA PHE A 267 17.31 -13.80 -13.95
C PHE A 267 15.96 -13.13 -13.69
N TYR A 268 15.77 -12.40 -12.59
CA TYR A 268 14.50 -11.71 -12.33
C TYR A 268 14.24 -10.58 -13.31
N ARG A 269 15.29 -9.93 -13.85
CA ARG A 269 15.14 -9.02 -14.97
C ARG A 269 14.54 -9.74 -16.20
N LEU A 270 15.03 -10.95 -16.52
CA LEU A 270 14.42 -11.78 -17.57
C LEU A 270 12.95 -12.09 -17.27
N VAL A 271 12.62 -12.47 -16.03
CA VAL A 271 11.24 -12.76 -15.61
C VAL A 271 10.34 -11.55 -15.88
N LEU A 272 10.71 -10.37 -15.39
CA LEU A 272 9.90 -9.16 -15.53
C LEU A 272 9.78 -8.70 -16.99
N VAL A 273 10.87 -8.70 -17.76
CA VAL A 273 10.86 -8.32 -19.18
C VAL A 273 10.04 -9.30 -20.01
N TRP A 274 10.13 -10.60 -19.72
CA TRP A 274 9.29 -11.62 -20.34
C TRP A 274 7.81 -11.42 -20.01
N MET A 275 7.46 -11.16 -18.75
CA MET A 275 6.08 -10.85 -18.36
C MET A 275 5.54 -9.60 -19.06
N VAL A 276 6.35 -8.55 -19.17
CA VAL A 276 5.98 -7.32 -19.89
C VAL A 276 5.76 -7.59 -21.38
N SER A 277 6.48 -8.56 -21.98
CA SER A 277 6.22 -8.96 -23.36
C SER A 277 4.82 -9.56 -23.57
N LEU A 278 4.24 -10.21 -22.54
CA LEU A 278 2.88 -10.75 -22.57
C LEU A 278 1.80 -9.66 -22.65
N VAL A 279 2.14 -8.42 -22.27
CA VAL A 279 1.24 -7.25 -22.33
C VAL A 279 1.57 -6.29 -23.47
N GLY A 280 2.50 -6.66 -24.38
CA GLY A 280 2.85 -5.87 -25.57
C GLY A 280 4.09 -5.00 -25.45
N GLY A 281 4.90 -5.20 -24.40
CA GLY A 281 6.17 -4.49 -24.17
C GLY A 281 6.06 -3.31 -23.21
N PHE A 282 7.19 -2.65 -22.93
CA PHE A 282 7.25 -1.44 -22.09
C PHE A 282 6.58 -0.26 -22.80
N LYS A 283 5.25 -0.18 -22.71
CA LYS A 283 4.41 0.84 -23.32
C LYS A 283 3.39 1.32 -22.31
N MET A 284 3.22 2.64 -22.24
CA MET A 284 2.22 3.32 -21.41
C MET A 284 1.31 4.19 -22.30
N PRO A 285 0.01 4.32 -21.98
CA PRO A 285 -0.71 3.61 -20.91
C PRO A 285 -0.80 2.09 -21.18
N LEU A 286 -1.07 1.32 -20.11
CA LEU A 286 -1.34 -0.11 -20.23
C LEU A 286 -2.59 -0.35 -21.11
N PRO A 287 -2.69 -1.49 -21.81
CA PRO A 287 -3.91 -1.88 -22.51
C PRO A 287 -5.13 -1.97 -21.57
N ASP A 288 -6.32 -1.64 -22.06
CA ASP A 288 -7.55 -1.62 -21.24
C ASP A 288 -7.91 -3.00 -20.66
N THR A 289 -7.58 -4.08 -21.39
CA THR A 289 -7.85 -5.46 -20.95
C THR A 289 -6.56 -6.18 -20.61
N CYS A 290 -6.44 -6.69 -19.39
CA CYS A 290 -5.33 -7.53 -18.97
C CYS A 290 -5.34 -8.86 -19.73
N PRO A 291 -4.27 -9.20 -20.49
CA PRO A 291 -4.19 -10.49 -21.16
C PRO A 291 -4.24 -11.64 -20.16
N MET A 292 -5.11 -12.63 -20.39
CA MET A 292 -5.27 -13.76 -19.47
C MET A 292 -3.95 -14.49 -19.18
N LYS A 293 -3.08 -14.62 -20.20
CA LYS A 293 -1.74 -15.20 -20.04
C LYS A 293 -0.89 -14.45 -18.99
N PHE A 294 -1.00 -13.12 -18.89
CA PHE A 294 -0.33 -12.34 -17.83
C PHE A 294 -1.06 -12.49 -16.50
N ALA A 295 -2.40 -12.35 -16.51
CA ALA A 295 -3.24 -12.38 -15.31
C ALA A 295 -3.09 -13.66 -14.49
N CYS A 296 -2.80 -14.79 -15.15
CA CYS A 296 -2.60 -16.10 -14.53
C CYS A 296 -1.16 -16.37 -14.05
N MET A 297 -0.20 -15.50 -14.35
CA MET A 297 1.19 -15.74 -13.92
C MET A 297 1.29 -15.79 -12.39
N PRO A 298 2.15 -16.65 -11.83
CA PRO A 298 2.31 -16.75 -10.38
C PRO A 298 2.76 -15.42 -9.77
N GLU A 299 2.09 -15.01 -8.70
CA GLU A 299 2.35 -13.75 -8.02
C GLU A 299 3.79 -13.65 -7.50
N HIS A 300 4.35 -14.78 -7.05
CA HIS A 300 5.70 -14.84 -6.50
C HIS A 300 6.79 -14.40 -7.48
N PHE A 301 6.55 -14.44 -8.80
CA PHE A 301 7.52 -13.94 -9.79
C PHE A 301 7.84 -12.46 -9.58
N VAL A 302 6.82 -11.68 -9.22
CA VAL A 302 6.96 -10.26 -8.93
C VAL A 302 7.41 -10.07 -7.50
N ASP A 303 6.82 -10.81 -6.55
CA ASP A 303 7.18 -10.69 -5.13
C ASP A 303 8.66 -10.97 -4.88
N ASP A 304 9.18 -12.06 -5.47
CA ASP A 304 10.58 -12.45 -5.35
C ASP A 304 11.52 -11.37 -5.93
N ALA A 305 11.16 -10.76 -7.07
CA ALA A 305 11.93 -9.69 -7.69
C ALA A 305 11.96 -8.42 -6.81
N MET A 306 10.81 -8.05 -6.23
CA MET A 306 10.73 -6.88 -5.35
C MET A 306 11.46 -7.12 -4.02
N GLU A 307 11.32 -8.31 -3.42
CA GLU A 307 12.03 -8.66 -2.18
C GLU A 307 13.54 -8.65 -2.39
N LEU A 308 14.02 -9.17 -3.52
CA LEU A 308 15.44 -9.15 -3.87
C LEU A 308 15.97 -7.70 -3.99
N LEU A 309 15.19 -6.78 -4.60
CA LEU A 309 15.54 -5.36 -4.70
C LEU A 309 15.58 -4.66 -3.34
N ILE A 310 14.58 -4.88 -2.48
CA ILE A 310 14.56 -4.33 -1.11
C ILE A 310 15.78 -4.80 -0.34
N PHE A 311 16.09 -6.10 -0.44
CA PHE A 311 17.24 -6.69 0.21
C PHE A 311 18.56 -6.08 -0.29
N ALA A 312 18.76 -6.02 -1.61
CA ALA A 312 19.98 -5.50 -2.20
C ALA A 312 20.19 -4.01 -1.96
N SER A 313 19.11 -3.24 -1.81
CA SER A 313 19.19 -1.81 -1.46
C SER A 313 19.82 -1.57 -0.09
N ARG A 314 19.86 -2.58 0.79
CA ARG A 314 20.54 -2.53 2.09
C ARG A 314 22.03 -2.84 2.00
N ILE A 315 22.51 -3.31 0.84
CA ILE A 315 23.93 -3.62 0.61
C ILE A 315 24.58 -2.39 -0.04
N PRO A 316 25.57 -1.75 0.62
CA PRO A 316 26.18 -0.53 0.10
C PRO A 316 26.72 -0.70 -1.33
N LYS A 317 26.31 0.21 -2.24
CA LYS A 317 26.75 0.29 -3.64
C LYS A 317 26.49 -0.95 -4.51
N PHE A 318 25.71 -1.93 -4.02
CA PHE A 318 25.44 -3.14 -4.80
C PHE A 318 24.69 -2.83 -6.10
N LEU A 319 23.73 -1.91 -6.03
CA LEU A 319 22.86 -1.56 -7.16
C LEU A 319 23.58 -0.81 -8.30
N ASP A 320 24.77 -0.26 -8.08
CA ASP A 320 25.53 0.47 -9.11
C ASP A 320 25.91 -0.43 -10.31
N GLY A 321 25.94 -1.75 -10.12
CA GLY A 321 26.21 -2.74 -11.17
C GLY A 321 24.97 -3.43 -11.75
N VAL A 322 23.76 -2.99 -11.40
CA VAL A 322 22.49 -3.61 -11.82
C VAL A 322 21.77 -2.71 -12.84
N PHE A 323 21.20 -3.32 -13.88
CA PHE A 323 20.37 -2.61 -14.84
C PHE A 323 18.97 -2.34 -14.27
N LEU A 324 18.80 -1.20 -13.61
CA LEU A 324 17.58 -0.86 -12.86
C LEU A 324 16.43 -0.30 -13.72
N GLU A 325 16.68 0.12 -14.96
CA GLU A 325 15.65 0.74 -15.82
C GLU A 325 14.46 -0.20 -16.07
N ASP A 326 14.70 -1.48 -16.37
CA ASP A 326 13.63 -2.46 -16.60
C ASP A 326 12.77 -2.69 -15.35
N TYR A 327 13.39 -2.62 -14.15
CA TYR A 327 12.68 -2.72 -12.88
C TYR A 327 11.83 -1.47 -12.62
N MET A 328 12.39 -0.27 -12.86
CA MET A 328 11.68 1.00 -12.74
C MET A 328 10.47 1.04 -13.69
N ASN A 329 10.66 0.62 -14.95
CA ASN A 329 9.60 0.53 -15.93
C ASN A 329 8.48 -0.42 -15.48
N PHE A 330 8.83 -1.62 -15.01
CA PHE A 330 7.87 -2.59 -14.50
C PHE A 330 7.05 -2.03 -13.33
N ILE A 331 7.74 -1.44 -12.34
CA ILE A 331 7.09 -0.83 -11.16
C ILE A 331 6.10 0.24 -11.59
N ILE A 332 6.52 1.20 -12.42
CA ILE A 332 5.65 2.29 -12.88
C ILE A 332 4.45 1.73 -13.63
N MET A 333 4.63 0.74 -14.51
CA MET A 333 3.52 0.17 -15.29
C MET A 333 2.43 -0.42 -14.40
N PHE A 334 2.79 -1.20 -13.37
CA PHE A 334 1.82 -2.04 -12.66
C PHE A 334 1.43 -1.57 -11.25
N MET A 335 2.21 -0.69 -10.61
CA MET A 335 1.96 -0.29 -9.22
C MET A 335 0.58 0.33 -8.98
N ALA A 336 0.00 0.99 -10.00
CA ALA A 336 -1.31 1.66 -9.91
C ALA A 336 -2.41 0.96 -10.73
N SER A 337 -2.23 -0.33 -11.00
CA SER A 337 -3.10 -1.09 -11.91
C SER A 337 -3.71 -2.33 -11.23
N PRO A 338 -4.81 -2.17 -10.46
CA PRO A 338 -5.50 -3.30 -9.84
C PRO A 338 -6.02 -4.34 -10.86
N ASP A 339 -6.28 -3.90 -12.09
CA ASP A 339 -6.72 -4.75 -13.22
C ASP A 339 -5.62 -5.67 -13.77
N TYR A 340 -4.36 -5.44 -13.37
CA TYR A 340 -3.22 -6.25 -13.78
C TYR A 340 -2.57 -6.96 -12.59
N ILE A 341 -2.47 -6.29 -11.44
CA ILE A 341 -2.00 -6.88 -10.19
C ILE A 341 -3.04 -6.59 -9.12
N ARG A 342 -3.83 -7.62 -8.81
CA ARG A 342 -4.93 -7.53 -7.85
C ARG A 342 -4.44 -7.33 -6.43
N ASN A 343 -3.32 -7.96 -6.05
CA ASN A 343 -2.81 -7.88 -4.68
C ASN A 343 -2.29 -6.46 -4.36
N PRO A 344 -2.97 -5.70 -3.47
CA PRO A 344 -2.52 -4.37 -3.06
C PRO A 344 -1.21 -4.38 -2.27
N TYR A 345 -0.89 -5.44 -1.52
CA TYR A 345 0.36 -5.56 -0.77
C TYR A 345 1.56 -5.71 -1.70
N LEU A 346 1.40 -6.42 -2.81
CA LEU A 346 2.45 -6.52 -3.82
C LEU A 346 2.67 -5.17 -4.52
N ARG A 347 1.60 -4.43 -4.84
CA ARG A 347 1.69 -3.05 -5.36
C ARG A 347 2.36 -2.11 -4.35
N ALA A 348 2.05 -2.25 -3.06
CA ALA A 348 2.70 -1.51 -1.97
C ALA A 348 4.20 -1.84 -1.85
N LYS A 349 4.58 -3.11 -2.00
CA LYS A 349 5.99 -3.54 -2.00
C LYS A 349 6.79 -2.87 -3.13
N MET A 350 6.17 -2.57 -4.27
CA MET A 350 6.83 -1.79 -5.33
C MET A 350 7.15 -0.36 -4.88
N VAL A 351 6.29 0.26 -4.07
CA VAL A 351 6.57 1.57 -3.46
C VAL A 351 7.72 1.46 -2.45
N GLU A 352 7.75 0.39 -1.64
CA GLU A 352 8.86 0.13 -0.70
C GLU A 352 10.22 0.04 -1.43
N VAL A 353 10.26 -0.61 -2.61
CA VAL A 353 11.46 -0.63 -3.47
C VAL A 353 11.88 0.78 -3.86
N LEU A 354 10.96 1.61 -4.34
CA LEU A 354 11.28 2.99 -4.74
C LEU A 354 11.75 3.85 -3.55
N ASN A 355 11.17 3.63 -2.37
CA ASN A 355 11.62 4.31 -1.15
C ASN A 355 13.06 3.97 -0.79
N CYS A 356 13.47 2.72 -1.02
CA CYS A 356 14.86 2.29 -0.81
C CYS A 356 15.84 2.93 -1.81
N TRP A 357 15.34 3.43 -2.95
CA TRP A 357 16.14 4.05 -4.01
C TRP A 357 16.32 5.56 -3.85
N MET A 358 15.54 6.21 -2.97
CA MET A 358 15.69 7.65 -2.67
C MET A 358 17.13 7.98 -2.23
N THR A 359 17.66 9.11 -2.70
CA THR A 359 19.08 9.51 -2.48
C THR A 359 19.47 9.58 -1.01
N SER A 360 18.52 9.98 -0.15
CA SER A 360 18.68 10.04 1.32
C SER A 360 18.89 8.68 1.97
N ARG A 361 18.45 7.59 1.33
CA ARG A 361 18.48 6.21 1.85
C ARG A 361 19.47 5.31 1.11
N SER A 362 19.67 5.52 -0.19
CA SER A 362 20.47 4.63 -1.04
C SER A 362 21.97 4.95 -1.03
N GLY A 363 22.35 6.24 -0.99
CA GLY A 363 23.74 6.66 -1.22
C GLY A 363 24.30 6.29 -2.61
N SER A 364 23.49 5.72 -3.51
CA SER A 364 23.82 5.38 -4.89
C SER A 364 23.47 6.53 -5.85
N SER A 365 24.38 6.81 -6.78
CA SER A 365 24.12 7.78 -7.86
C SER A 365 23.20 7.20 -8.94
N ALA A 366 23.24 5.88 -9.16
CA ALA A 366 22.45 5.21 -10.19
C ALA A 366 20.95 5.35 -9.93
N THR A 367 20.51 5.22 -8.69
CA THR A 367 19.08 5.33 -8.33
C THR A 367 18.55 6.76 -8.44
N SER A 368 19.36 7.79 -8.10
CA SER A 368 18.96 9.20 -8.23
C SER A 368 18.60 9.57 -9.68
N THR A 369 19.40 9.07 -10.64
CA THR A 369 19.16 9.35 -12.07
C THR A 369 17.82 8.80 -12.58
N LEU A 370 17.29 7.73 -11.96
CA LEU A 370 15.99 7.16 -12.32
C LEU A 370 14.82 8.09 -11.92
N PHE A 371 14.97 8.88 -10.87
CA PHE A 371 13.95 9.85 -10.50
C PHE A 371 14.10 11.15 -11.31
N GLU A 372 15.32 11.58 -11.61
CA GLU A 372 15.56 12.88 -12.24
C GLU A 372 15.44 12.88 -13.77
N GLY A 373 15.80 11.78 -14.44
CA GLY A 373 15.95 11.75 -15.90
C GLY A 373 15.13 10.69 -16.64
N HIS A 374 14.58 9.69 -15.94
CA HIS A 374 13.88 8.60 -16.60
C HIS A 374 12.49 9.02 -17.13
N GLN A 375 12.23 8.75 -18.41
CA GLN A 375 11.05 9.27 -19.11
C GLN A 375 9.72 8.83 -18.47
N LEU A 376 9.53 7.53 -18.20
CA LEU A 376 8.28 7.08 -17.57
C LEU A 376 8.14 7.56 -16.12
N SER A 377 9.27 7.79 -15.44
CA SER A 377 9.27 8.31 -14.07
C SER A 377 8.65 9.70 -14.06
N LEU A 378 9.20 10.62 -14.86
CA LEU A 378 8.73 12.00 -14.95
C LEU A 378 7.28 12.13 -15.45
N GLN A 379 6.80 11.17 -16.24
CA GLN A 379 5.46 11.22 -16.84
C GLN A 379 4.36 10.55 -15.99
N TYR A 380 4.66 9.43 -15.35
CA TYR A 380 3.63 8.56 -14.75
C TYR A 380 3.80 8.33 -13.26
N LEU A 381 4.99 8.50 -12.67
CA LEU A 381 5.25 8.09 -11.29
C LEU A 381 4.34 8.80 -10.28
N VAL A 382 4.25 10.13 -10.34
CA VAL A 382 3.38 10.91 -9.45
C VAL A 382 1.92 10.50 -9.62
N ARG A 383 1.42 10.41 -10.87
CA ARG A 383 0.03 10.03 -11.16
C ARG A 383 -0.30 8.65 -10.58
N ASN A 384 0.61 7.70 -10.75
CA ASN A 384 0.44 6.33 -10.31
C ASN A 384 0.50 6.23 -8.78
N LEU A 385 1.35 7.01 -8.11
CA LEU A 385 1.38 7.11 -6.65
C LEU A 385 0.07 7.68 -6.09
N LEU A 386 -0.45 8.75 -6.67
CA LEU A 386 -1.73 9.35 -6.27
C LEU A 386 -2.90 8.37 -6.47
N LYS A 387 -2.93 7.66 -7.62
CA LYS A 387 -3.94 6.63 -7.88
C LYS A 387 -3.82 5.46 -6.89
N LEU A 388 -2.61 4.98 -6.63
CA LEU A 388 -2.40 3.91 -5.66
C LEU A 388 -2.81 4.34 -4.24
N TYR A 389 -2.56 5.58 -3.84
CA TYR A 389 -3.01 6.12 -2.54
C TYR A 389 -4.53 6.02 -2.37
N VAL A 390 -5.29 6.31 -3.45
CA VAL A 390 -6.74 6.18 -3.50
C VAL A 390 -7.17 4.71 -3.50
N ASP A 391 -6.51 3.86 -4.29
CA ASP A 391 -6.84 2.42 -4.41
C ASP A 391 -6.63 1.64 -3.10
N ILE A 392 -5.76 2.10 -2.21
CA ILE A 392 -5.49 1.47 -0.90
C ILE A 392 -6.54 1.95 0.11
N GLU A 393 -7.79 1.57 -0.13
CA GLU A 393 -8.87 1.69 0.86
C GLU A 393 -9.39 0.27 1.14
N PHE A 394 -8.88 -0.36 2.20
CA PHE A 394 -9.25 -1.73 2.54
C PHE A 394 -10.56 -1.76 3.34
N THR A 395 -11.57 -2.44 2.81
CA THR A 395 -12.78 -2.81 3.56
C THR A 395 -12.73 -4.30 3.87
N GLY A 396 -12.67 -4.70 5.15
CA GLY A 396 -12.72 -6.13 5.50
C GLY A 396 -12.39 -6.48 6.95
N SER A 397 -11.16 -6.24 7.41
CA SER A 397 -10.69 -6.65 8.74
C SER A 397 -10.02 -5.53 9.56
N HIS A 398 -10.01 -5.65 10.89
CA HIS A 398 -9.39 -4.66 11.80
C HIS A 398 -7.88 -4.48 11.57
N THR A 399 -7.16 -5.51 11.10
CA THR A 399 -5.71 -5.39 10.80
C THR A 399 -5.46 -4.66 9.49
N GLN A 400 -6.28 -4.91 8.47
CA GLN A 400 -6.21 -4.24 7.17
C GLN A 400 -6.47 -2.74 7.26
N PHE A 401 -7.27 -2.31 8.23
CA PHE A 401 -7.52 -0.89 8.50
C PHE A 401 -6.22 -0.14 8.84
N TYR A 402 -5.35 -0.71 9.68
CA TYR A 402 -4.10 -0.06 10.09
C TYR A 402 -2.99 -0.19 9.03
N ASP A 403 -2.97 -1.29 8.28
CA ASP A 403 -2.01 -1.50 7.20
C ASP A 403 -2.08 -0.38 6.15
N LYS A 404 -3.28 0.16 5.90
CA LYS A 404 -3.51 1.23 4.91
C LYS A 404 -2.66 2.47 5.19
N PHE A 405 -2.59 2.89 6.45
CA PHE A 405 -1.84 4.08 6.82
C PHE A 405 -0.34 3.88 6.64
N ASN A 406 0.19 2.68 6.94
CA ASN A 406 1.60 2.37 6.70
C ASN A 406 1.96 2.40 5.22
N ILE A 407 1.05 1.97 4.33
CA ILE A 407 1.31 2.04 2.89
C ILE A 407 1.18 3.48 2.39
N ARG A 408 0.13 4.21 2.81
CA ARG A 408 -0.06 5.64 2.47
C ARG A 408 1.10 6.50 2.94
N HIS A 409 1.65 6.22 4.10
CA HIS A 409 2.89 6.79 4.62
C HIS A 409 4.07 6.58 3.68
N ASN A 410 4.31 5.34 3.25
CA ASN A 410 5.37 5.05 2.28
C ASN A 410 5.18 5.83 0.96
N ILE A 411 3.92 5.99 0.52
CA ILE A 411 3.60 6.81 -0.66
C ILE A 411 3.88 8.29 -0.40
N ALA A 412 3.49 8.81 0.78
CA ALA A 412 3.68 10.21 1.17
C ALA A 412 5.17 10.57 1.27
N GLU A 413 6.01 9.72 1.88
CA GLU A 413 7.47 9.93 1.93
C GLU A 413 8.07 10.05 0.51
N LEU A 414 7.62 9.19 -0.42
CA LEU A 414 8.09 9.23 -1.81
C LEU A 414 7.60 10.49 -2.53
N LEU A 415 6.33 10.85 -2.35
CA LEU A 415 5.74 12.05 -2.93
C LEU A 415 6.43 13.32 -2.44
N GLU A 416 6.76 13.40 -1.15
CA GLU A 416 7.52 14.52 -0.57
C GLU A 416 8.91 14.65 -1.22
N TYR A 417 9.62 13.52 -1.39
CA TYR A 417 10.89 13.51 -2.12
C TYR A 417 10.73 13.97 -3.57
N LEU A 418 9.74 13.46 -4.29
CA LEU A 418 9.47 13.83 -5.67
C LEU A 418 9.06 15.30 -5.81
N TRP A 419 8.40 15.90 -4.82
CA TRP A 419 8.05 17.33 -4.82
C TRP A 419 9.28 18.25 -4.86
N GLN A 420 10.42 17.79 -4.32
CA GLN A 420 11.69 18.53 -4.38
C GLN A 420 12.30 18.52 -5.78
N VAL A 421 11.90 17.57 -6.64
CA VAL A 421 12.40 17.45 -8.01
C VAL A 421 11.48 18.25 -8.96
N PRO A 422 11.98 19.31 -9.63
CA PRO A 422 11.12 20.22 -10.42
C PRO A 422 10.27 19.55 -11.50
N GLY A 423 10.80 18.50 -12.16
CA GLY A 423 10.07 17.76 -13.18
C GLY A 423 8.81 17.09 -12.64
N HIS A 424 8.93 16.40 -11.51
CA HIS A 424 7.82 15.74 -10.83
C HIS A 424 6.84 16.73 -10.21
N ARG A 425 7.34 17.82 -9.59
CA ARG A 425 6.48 18.88 -9.06
C ARG A 425 5.60 19.51 -10.13
N ASN A 426 6.17 19.80 -11.30
CA ASN A 426 5.40 20.33 -12.43
C ASN A 426 4.35 19.32 -12.94
N ALA A 427 4.71 18.04 -13.01
CA ALA A 427 3.76 16.97 -13.36
C ALA A 427 2.61 16.88 -12.35
N TRP A 428 2.90 16.95 -11.04
CA TRP A 428 1.89 16.97 -9.99
C TRP A 428 0.94 18.16 -10.14
N ILE A 429 1.47 19.38 -10.29
CA ILE A 429 0.66 20.59 -10.51
C ILE A 429 -0.25 20.43 -11.73
N GLN A 430 0.26 19.81 -12.80
CA GLN A 430 -0.52 19.58 -14.02
C GLN A 430 -1.64 18.54 -13.78
N ILE A 431 -1.35 17.43 -13.09
CA ILE A 431 -2.35 16.42 -12.72
C ILE A 431 -3.48 17.06 -11.89
N ALA A 432 -3.13 17.90 -10.91
CA ALA A 432 -4.13 18.55 -10.07
C ALA A 432 -5.04 19.52 -10.85
N LYS A 433 -4.57 20.06 -11.98
CA LYS A 433 -5.38 20.89 -12.89
C LYS A 433 -6.25 20.04 -13.83
N ASP A 434 -5.66 19.02 -14.44
CA ASP A 434 -6.33 18.20 -15.45
C ASP A 434 -7.37 17.26 -14.83
N GLU A 435 -7.14 16.82 -13.59
CA GLU A 435 -7.99 15.90 -12.84
C GLU A 435 -8.53 16.50 -11.55
N GLU A 436 -8.79 17.82 -11.55
CA GLU A 436 -9.35 18.55 -10.40
C GLU A 436 -10.62 17.90 -9.83
N LYS A 437 -11.43 17.26 -10.68
CA LYS A 437 -12.65 16.50 -10.30
C LYS A 437 -12.51 14.98 -10.45
N GLY A 438 -11.29 14.48 -10.68
CA GLY A 438 -10.96 13.08 -10.93
C GLY A 438 -10.16 12.45 -9.79
N VAL A 439 -9.05 11.78 -10.13
CA VAL A 439 -8.22 11.07 -9.14
C VAL A 439 -7.68 12.03 -8.06
N TYR A 440 -7.41 13.29 -8.42
CA TYR A 440 -6.87 14.26 -7.46
C TYR A 440 -7.87 14.61 -6.35
N LEU A 441 -9.15 14.75 -6.70
CA LEU A 441 -10.21 15.02 -5.73
C LEU A 441 -10.38 13.85 -4.75
N ASN A 442 -10.36 12.62 -5.26
CA ASN A 442 -10.40 11.41 -4.43
C ASN A 442 -9.18 11.31 -3.52
N PHE A 443 -7.99 11.62 -4.04
CA PHE A 443 -6.76 11.66 -3.24
C PHE A 443 -6.90 12.66 -2.08
N LEU A 444 -7.35 13.89 -2.34
CA LEU A 444 -7.58 14.88 -1.29
C LEU A 444 -8.66 14.43 -0.29
N ASN A 445 -9.72 13.79 -0.76
CA ASN A 445 -10.76 13.22 0.12
C ASN A 445 -10.17 12.25 1.14
N PHE A 446 -9.37 11.29 0.69
CA PHE A 446 -8.75 10.29 1.58
C PHE A 446 -7.68 10.91 2.47
N LEU A 447 -6.84 11.81 1.94
CA LEU A 447 -5.82 12.51 2.72
C LEU A 447 -6.43 13.30 3.90
N ILE A 448 -7.52 14.02 3.65
CA ILE A 448 -8.22 14.79 4.68
C ILE A 448 -8.91 13.86 5.69
N ASN A 449 -9.53 12.77 5.21
CA ASN A 449 -10.16 11.79 6.11
C ASN A 449 -9.14 11.16 7.05
N ASP A 450 -7.98 10.74 6.52
CA ASP A 450 -6.90 10.16 7.30
C ASP A 450 -6.31 11.18 8.28
N SER A 451 -6.08 12.42 7.84
CA SER A 451 -5.62 13.51 8.71
C SER A 451 -6.57 13.76 9.89
N ILE A 452 -7.88 13.84 9.63
CA ILE A 452 -8.90 14.04 10.67
C ILE A 452 -8.88 12.87 11.65
N TYR A 453 -8.92 11.63 11.13
CA TYR A 453 -8.96 10.44 11.96
C TYR A 453 -7.70 10.30 12.83
N LEU A 454 -6.51 10.35 12.22
CA LEU A 454 -5.24 10.13 12.92
C LEU A 454 -4.99 11.20 13.97
N LEU A 455 -5.28 12.47 13.67
CA LEU A 455 -5.07 13.53 14.65
C LEU A 455 -6.12 13.47 15.77
N ASP A 456 -7.40 13.24 15.46
CA ASP A 456 -8.43 13.12 16.50
C ASP A 456 -8.18 11.93 17.43
N GLU A 457 -7.88 10.76 16.86
CA GLU A 457 -7.58 9.53 17.59
C GLU A 457 -6.33 9.69 18.48
N SER A 458 -5.25 10.29 17.95
CA SER A 458 -4.03 10.51 18.71
C SER A 458 -4.23 11.53 19.85
N LEU A 459 -4.95 12.63 19.61
CA LEU A 459 -5.22 13.64 20.64
C LEU A 459 -6.09 13.08 21.77
N ASN A 460 -7.11 12.28 21.46
CA ASN A 460 -7.94 11.62 22.46
C ASN A 460 -7.12 10.60 23.27
N LYS A 461 -6.28 9.78 22.61
CA LYS A 461 -5.41 8.82 23.30
C LYS A 461 -4.35 9.48 24.19
N ILE A 462 -3.87 10.68 23.85
CA ILE A 462 -2.96 11.43 24.74
C ILE A 462 -3.63 11.72 26.09
N LEU A 463 -4.93 12.02 26.09
CA LEU A 463 -5.67 12.26 27.34
C LEU A 463 -5.74 10.98 28.18
N GLU A 464 -6.10 9.85 27.56
CA GLU A 464 -6.12 8.54 28.21
C GLU A 464 -4.74 8.12 28.76
N LEU A 465 -3.68 8.35 27.96
CA LEU A 465 -2.30 8.03 28.35
C LEU A 465 -1.89 8.81 29.60
N LYS A 466 -2.30 10.07 29.72
CA LYS A 466 -2.00 10.90 30.89
C LYS A 466 -2.78 10.46 32.12
N GLU A 467 -4.00 9.96 31.96
CA GLU A 467 -4.75 9.34 33.06
C GLU A 467 -4.04 8.08 33.55
N LEU A 468 -3.61 7.19 32.64
CA LEU A 468 -2.82 6.01 32.99
C LEU A 468 -1.48 6.39 33.63
N GLU A 469 -0.78 7.40 33.11
CA GLU A 469 0.47 7.88 33.68
C GLU A 469 0.26 8.43 35.11
N ALA A 470 -0.84 9.14 35.35
CA ALA A 470 -1.20 9.65 36.68
C ALA A 470 -1.54 8.51 37.66
N GLU A 471 -2.30 7.50 37.22
CA GLU A 471 -2.57 6.29 37.99
C GLU A 471 -1.27 5.56 38.38
N MET A 472 -0.35 5.39 37.41
CA MET A 472 0.94 4.71 37.61
C MET A 472 1.90 5.52 38.48
N SER A 473 1.82 6.85 38.45
CA SER A 473 2.67 7.74 39.25
C SER A 473 2.24 7.81 40.72
N ASN A 474 1.01 7.42 41.06
CA ASN A 474 0.53 7.37 42.44
C ASN A 474 0.99 6.07 43.12
N THR A 475 2.24 6.03 43.59
CA THR A 475 2.87 4.84 44.19
C THR A 475 2.01 4.17 45.27
N THR A 476 1.33 4.96 46.10
CA THR A 476 0.52 4.45 47.22
C THR A 476 -0.70 3.65 46.76
N GLU A 477 -1.43 4.15 45.76
CA GLU A 477 -2.58 3.42 45.20
C GLU A 477 -2.15 2.34 44.21
N TRP A 478 -1.06 2.58 43.49
CA TRP A 478 -0.50 1.63 42.55
C TRP A 478 -0.07 0.34 43.25
N GLU A 479 0.68 0.43 44.35
CA GLU A 479 1.13 -0.73 45.13
C GLU A 479 -0.01 -1.51 45.81
N ARG A 480 -1.16 -0.87 46.04
CA ARG A 480 -2.37 -1.55 46.56
C ARG A 480 -3.02 -2.44 45.52
N ARG A 481 -2.77 -2.22 44.22
CA ARG A 481 -3.35 -3.04 43.15
C ARG A 481 -2.66 -4.42 43.05
N PRO A 482 -3.41 -5.48 42.71
CA PRO A 482 -2.83 -6.80 42.43
C PRO A 482 -1.72 -6.73 41.37
N ALA A 483 -0.70 -7.58 41.50
CA ALA A 483 0.44 -7.60 40.58
C ALA A 483 0.03 -7.86 39.12
N GLN A 484 -0.99 -8.68 38.89
CA GLN A 484 -1.54 -8.96 37.57
C GLN A 484 -2.18 -7.73 36.92
N GLU A 485 -2.96 -6.97 37.69
CA GLU A 485 -3.61 -5.74 37.22
C GLU A 485 -2.56 -4.66 36.89
N ARG A 486 -1.52 -4.51 37.73
CA ARG A 486 -0.38 -3.63 37.43
C ARG A 486 0.31 -4.01 36.13
N GLN A 487 0.52 -5.31 35.88
CA GLN A 487 1.13 -5.79 34.65
C GLN A 487 0.26 -5.50 33.42
N GLU A 488 -1.04 -5.72 33.52
CA GLU A 488 -2.00 -5.44 32.44
C GLU A 488 -2.06 -3.95 32.10
N ARG A 489 -2.19 -3.08 33.12
CA ARG A 489 -2.15 -1.62 32.96
C ARG A 489 -0.83 -1.14 32.36
N THR A 490 0.29 -1.71 32.79
CA THR A 490 1.61 -1.39 32.20
C THR A 490 1.69 -1.79 30.73
N ARG A 491 1.15 -2.96 30.36
CA ARG A 491 1.09 -3.38 28.95
C ARG A 491 0.21 -2.46 28.12
N LEU A 492 -0.96 -2.06 28.66
CA LEU A 492 -1.85 -1.12 28.01
C LEU A 492 -1.17 0.23 27.78
N PHE A 493 -0.45 0.76 28.79
CA PHE A 493 0.32 1.99 28.66
C PHE A 493 1.33 1.93 27.50
N HIS A 494 2.15 0.87 27.43
CA HIS A 494 3.14 0.72 26.34
C HIS A 494 2.47 0.51 24.97
N SER A 495 1.32 -0.16 24.94
CA SER A 495 0.52 -0.34 23.73
C SER A 495 0.00 1.00 23.21
N GLN A 496 -0.64 1.80 24.09
CA GLN A 496 -1.13 3.14 23.75
C GLN A 496 0.00 4.08 23.34
N GLU A 497 1.14 4.04 24.05
CA GLU A 497 2.33 4.83 23.70
C GLU A 497 2.80 4.55 22.26
N ASN A 498 2.86 3.29 21.86
CA ASN A 498 3.27 2.94 20.50
C ASN A 498 2.23 3.37 19.45
N ILE A 499 0.94 3.26 19.77
CA ILE A 499 -0.15 3.70 18.88
C ILE A 499 -0.08 5.22 18.67
N ILE A 500 -0.02 6.01 19.75
CA ILE A 500 0.09 7.47 19.68
C ILE A 500 1.29 7.90 18.83
N ARG A 501 2.45 7.27 19.04
CA ARG A 501 3.66 7.58 18.27
C ARG A 501 3.48 7.33 16.78
N ILE A 502 2.85 6.22 16.40
CA ILE A 502 2.60 5.89 15.00
C ILE A 502 1.58 6.85 14.41
N ASP A 503 0.43 7.03 15.06
CA ASP A 503 -0.66 7.85 14.55
C ASP A 503 -0.25 9.33 14.38
N LEU A 504 0.51 9.88 15.34
CA LEU A 504 1.04 11.25 15.23
C LEU A 504 2.08 11.40 14.12
N LYS A 505 2.96 10.40 13.95
CA LYS A 505 3.92 10.41 12.84
C LYS A 505 3.17 10.52 11.51
N LEU A 506 2.17 9.67 11.33
CA LEU A 506 1.34 9.62 10.12
C LEU A 506 0.58 10.94 9.91
N ALA A 507 -0.08 11.46 10.96
CA ALA A 507 -0.82 12.71 10.89
C ALA A 507 0.06 13.91 10.51
N ASN A 508 1.27 14.00 11.06
CA ASN A 508 2.21 15.07 10.72
C ASN A 508 2.60 15.03 9.23
N GLU A 509 2.73 13.84 8.65
CA GLU A 509 3.11 13.68 7.26
C GLU A 509 1.96 14.00 6.30
N ASP A 510 0.74 13.59 6.63
CA ASP A 510 -0.44 13.96 5.85
C ASP A 510 -0.63 15.49 5.84
N VAL A 511 -0.47 16.15 7.00
CA VAL A 511 -0.53 17.61 7.12
C VAL A 511 0.65 18.28 6.41
N SER A 512 1.85 17.71 6.47
CA SER A 512 3.02 18.18 5.70
C SER A 512 2.74 18.14 4.20
N MET A 513 2.16 17.04 3.71
CA MET A 513 1.80 16.85 2.31
C MET A 513 0.76 17.86 1.82
N MET A 514 -0.23 18.17 2.65
CA MET A 514 -1.15 19.28 2.37
C MET A 514 -0.42 20.64 2.38
N ALA A 515 0.47 20.89 3.34
CA ALA A 515 1.15 22.17 3.47
C ALA A 515 2.04 22.51 2.26
N PHE A 516 2.87 21.57 1.79
CA PHE A 516 3.72 21.85 0.63
C PHE A 516 2.95 21.82 -0.69
N SER A 517 1.91 20.99 -0.83
CA SER A 517 1.16 20.91 -2.10
C SER A 517 0.29 22.16 -2.29
N THR A 518 -0.31 22.69 -1.21
CA THR A 518 -1.14 23.91 -1.25
C THR A 518 -0.37 25.16 -1.63
N GLU A 519 0.96 25.18 -1.50
CA GLU A 519 1.80 26.29 -1.98
C GLU A 519 1.58 26.60 -3.48
N HIS A 520 1.28 25.56 -4.27
CA HIS A 520 1.07 25.68 -5.72
C HIS A 520 -0.29 25.17 -6.19
N ILE A 521 -0.98 24.35 -5.40
CA ILE A 521 -2.21 23.65 -5.77
C ILE A 521 -3.31 24.00 -4.76
N THR A 522 -4.09 25.03 -5.06
CA THR A 522 -5.17 25.50 -4.18
C THR A 522 -6.57 25.20 -4.72
N ALA A 523 -6.76 25.24 -6.04
CA ALA A 523 -8.09 25.14 -6.65
C ALA A 523 -8.89 23.89 -6.25
N PRO A 524 -8.31 22.67 -6.21
CA PRO A 524 -9.06 21.47 -5.80
C PRO A 524 -9.53 21.50 -4.33
N PHE A 525 -8.82 22.20 -3.44
CA PHE A 525 -9.22 22.37 -2.03
C PHE A 525 -10.37 23.37 -1.86
N LEU A 526 -10.53 24.27 -2.82
CA LEU A 526 -11.53 25.34 -2.84
C LEU A 526 -12.82 24.93 -3.54
N LEU A 527 -12.91 23.70 -4.05
CA LEU A 527 -14.15 23.17 -4.61
C LEU A 527 -15.29 23.12 -3.56
N PRO A 528 -16.56 23.32 -3.95
CA PRO A 528 -17.70 23.29 -3.04
C PRO A 528 -17.79 22.03 -2.16
N GLU A 529 -17.40 20.88 -2.71
CA GLU A 529 -17.43 19.58 -2.04
C GLU A 529 -16.30 19.40 -0.99
N MET A 530 -15.28 20.27 -1.03
CA MET A 530 -14.05 20.15 -0.24
C MET A 530 -13.82 21.30 0.72
N VAL A 531 -14.12 22.54 0.32
CA VAL A 531 -13.72 23.76 1.02
C VAL A 531 -14.18 23.78 2.48
N GLU A 532 -15.43 23.38 2.75
CA GLU A 532 -15.96 23.32 4.12
C GLU A 532 -15.28 22.21 4.94
N ARG A 533 -14.91 21.09 4.33
CA ARG A 533 -14.22 20.00 5.05
C ARG A 533 -12.82 20.41 5.46
N VAL A 534 -12.10 21.04 4.54
CA VAL A 534 -10.75 21.57 4.78
C VAL A 534 -10.83 22.63 5.87
N ALA A 535 -11.77 23.57 5.78
CA ALA A 535 -11.98 24.60 6.79
C ALA A 535 -12.28 24.01 8.17
N ASN A 536 -13.22 23.06 8.26
CA ASN A 536 -13.59 22.40 9.52
C ASN A 536 -12.39 21.63 10.13
N MET A 537 -11.64 20.90 9.30
CA MET A 537 -10.43 20.19 9.73
C MET A 537 -9.39 21.17 10.31
N LEU A 538 -9.07 22.22 9.56
CA LEU A 538 -8.07 23.20 10.00
C LEU A 538 -8.54 23.94 11.27
N ASN A 539 -9.83 24.28 11.37
CA ASN A 539 -10.41 24.94 12.55
C ASN A 539 -10.31 24.03 13.77
N TYR A 540 -10.66 22.76 13.60
CA TYR A 540 -10.55 21.75 14.65
C TYR A 540 -9.11 21.64 15.15
N PHE A 541 -8.14 21.51 14.25
CA PHE A 541 -6.73 21.40 14.62
C PHE A 541 -6.20 22.67 15.28
N LEU A 542 -6.60 23.85 14.78
CA LEU A 542 -6.26 25.13 15.38
C LEU A 542 -6.82 25.22 16.82
N LEU A 543 -8.08 24.85 17.03
CA LEU A 543 -8.71 24.82 18.35
C LEU A 543 -7.94 23.91 19.32
N GLN A 544 -7.53 22.72 18.88
CA GLN A 544 -6.77 21.80 19.73
C GLN A 544 -5.39 22.34 20.11
N LEU A 545 -4.68 22.97 19.17
CA LEU A 545 -3.30 23.44 19.39
C LEU A 545 -3.21 24.76 20.17
N VAL A 546 -4.14 25.69 19.96
CA VAL A 546 -4.06 27.03 20.57
C VAL A 546 -5.22 27.35 21.53
N GLY A 547 -6.27 26.54 21.54
CA GLY A 547 -7.45 26.73 22.37
C GLY A 547 -7.25 26.36 23.85
N PRO A 548 -8.35 26.35 24.63
CA PRO A 548 -8.30 26.17 26.08
C PRO A 548 -7.74 24.80 26.50
N GLN A 549 -7.96 23.77 25.69
CA GLN A 549 -7.51 22.40 25.95
C GLN A 549 -6.03 22.17 25.64
N ARG A 550 -5.29 23.13 25.05
CA ARG A 550 -3.86 22.91 24.69
C ARG A 550 -2.98 22.42 25.85
N LYS A 551 -3.33 22.78 27.10
CA LYS A 551 -2.58 22.36 28.30
C LYS A 551 -2.79 20.88 28.62
N SER A 552 -3.96 20.32 28.33
CA SER A 552 -4.22 18.89 28.55
C SER A 552 -3.39 18.03 27.60
N LEU A 553 -3.02 18.56 26.42
CA LEU A 553 -2.18 17.89 25.42
C LEU A 553 -0.66 17.98 25.69
N SER A 554 -0.23 18.62 26.79
CA SER A 554 1.20 18.72 27.12
C SER A 554 1.75 17.37 27.59
N LEU A 555 2.70 16.81 26.84
CA LEU A 555 3.46 15.60 27.21
C LEU A 555 4.81 15.98 27.86
N LYS A 556 5.34 15.12 28.74
CA LYS A 556 6.65 15.34 29.40
C LYS A 556 7.81 15.28 28.40
N ASP A 557 7.73 14.36 27.44
CA ASP A 557 8.71 14.17 26.37
C ASP A 557 7.95 14.04 25.03
N PRO A 558 7.56 15.17 24.40
CA PRO A 558 6.79 15.16 23.15
C PRO A 558 7.53 14.49 21.99
N GLU A 559 8.86 14.60 21.95
CA GLU A 559 9.69 14.04 20.87
C GLU A 559 9.61 12.50 20.83
N LYS A 560 9.52 11.85 22.00
CA LYS A 560 9.32 10.39 22.10
C LYS A 560 8.09 9.90 21.30
N TYR A 561 7.06 10.73 21.20
CA TYR A 561 5.81 10.42 20.51
C TYR A 561 5.73 11.03 19.11
N GLU A 562 6.82 11.60 18.59
CA GLU A 562 6.82 12.41 17.36
C GLU A 562 5.81 13.57 17.41
N PHE A 563 5.44 14.04 18.61
CA PHE A 563 4.50 15.13 18.77
C PHE A 563 5.22 16.48 18.66
N ARG A 564 5.11 17.13 17.50
CA ARG A 564 5.72 18.45 17.21
C ARG A 564 4.65 19.53 17.04
N PRO A 565 3.94 19.94 18.11
CA PRO A 565 2.79 20.84 18.02
C PRO A 565 3.12 22.22 17.44
N LYS A 566 4.38 22.67 17.58
CA LYS A 566 4.84 23.94 17.00
C LYS A 566 4.96 23.85 15.48
N ASP A 567 5.54 22.77 14.97
CA ASP A 567 5.71 22.56 13.52
C ASP A 567 4.37 22.27 12.86
N LEU A 568 3.53 21.46 13.53
CA LEU A 568 2.16 21.20 13.09
C LEU A 568 1.33 22.49 13.00
N LEU A 569 1.43 23.38 14.00
CA LEU A 569 0.77 24.69 13.96
C LEU A 569 1.24 25.53 12.77
N LYS A 570 2.55 25.53 12.47
CA LYS A 570 3.09 26.24 11.30
C LYS A 570 2.47 25.67 10.03
N GLN A 571 2.51 24.35 9.84
CA GLN A 571 1.95 23.71 8.64
C GLN A 571 0.46 24.05 8.46
N ILE A 572 -0.35 23.97 9.52
CA ILE A 572 -1.77 24.33 9.50
C ILE A 572 -1.97 25.79 9.06
N VAL A 573 -1.19 26.72 9.60
CA VAL A 573 -1.27 28.15 9.27
C VAL A 573 -0.82 28.41 7.83
N HIS A 574 0.22 27.73 7.36
CA HIS A 574 0.65 27.78 5.96
C HIS A 574 -0.48 27.32 5.02
N ILE A 575 -1.17 26.21 5.34
CA ILE A 575 -2.34 25.76 4.57
C ILE A 575 -3.42 26.84 4.51
N TYR A 576 -3.80 27.43 5.66
CA TYR A 576 -4.77 28.53 5.69
C TYR A 576 -4.36 29.69 4.76
N VAL A 577 -3.12 30.13 4.85
CA VAL A 577 -2.59 31.26 4.08
C VAL A 577 -2.51 30.94 2.59
N HIS A 578 -2.07 29.73 2.23
CA HIS A 578 -2.02 29.28 0.84
C HIS A 578 -3.41 29.25 0.22
N LEU A 579 -4.39 28.66 0.90
CA LEU A 579 -5.77 28.60 0.41
C LEU A 579 -6.39 29.98 0.29
N ALA A 580 -6.18 30.86 1.28
CA ALA A 580 -6.65 32.25 1.21
C ALA A 580 -6.02 33.07 0.07
N LYS A 581 -4.76 32.80 -0.30
CA LYS A 581 -4.09 33.42 -1.45
C LYS A 581 -4.60 32.87 -2.79
N GLY A 582 -4.94 31.58 -2.81
CA GLY A 582 -5.52 30.91 -3.97
C GLY A 582 -7.00 31.22 -4.21
N ASP A 583 -7.69 31.67 -3.17
CA ASP A 583 -9.12 31.98 -3.18
C ASP A 583 -9.40 33.31 -3.86
N LYS A 584 -9.95 33.23 -5.07
CA LYS A 584 -10.30 34.42 -5.89
C LYS A 584 -11.70 34.96 -5.59
N ASP A 585 -12.55 34.13 -5.01
CA ASP A 585 -13.98 34.40 -4.84
C ASP A 585 -14.36 34.63 -3.36
N ASP A 586 -13.37 34.70 -2.46
CA ASP A 586 -13.51 34.87 -1.01
C ASP A 586 -14.48 33.81 -0.39
N ILE A 587 -14.48 32.59 -0.94
CA ILE A 587 -15.32 31.48 -0.46
C ILE A 587 -14.76 30.80 0.79
N PHE A 588 -13.44 30.80 0.96
CA PHE A 588 -12.76 30.12 2.07
C PHE A 588 -12.99 30.81 3.42
N PRO A 589 -12.93 32.16 3.55
CA PRO A 589 -13.35 32.85 4.77
C PRO A 589 -14.78 32.51 5.21
N SER A 590 -15.71 32.40 4.25
CA SER A 590 -17.08 31.98 4.53
C SER A 590 -17.12 30.55 5.08
N ALA A 591 -16.43 29.61 4.42
CA ALA A 591 -16.33 28.22 4.87
C ALA A 591 -15.73 28.10 6.29
N ILE A 592 -14.70 28.87 6.62
CA ILE A 592 -14.12 28.95 7.97
C ILE A 592 -15.16 29.36 9.00
N SER A 593 -15.96 30.38 8.70
CA SER A 593 -16.92 30.95 9.64
C SER A 593 -18.18 30.09 9.88
N LYS A 594 -18.53 29.21 8.92
CA LYS A 594 -19.68 28.32 9.02
C LYS A 594 -19.52 27.19 10.04
N ASP A 595 -18.28 26.89 10.44
CA ASP A 595 -17.98 25.84 11.40
C ASP A 595 -18.38 26.24 12.82
N GLY A 596 -19.64 26.03 13.19
CA GLY A 596 -20.14 26.34 14.53
C GLY A 596 -19.50 25.54 15.67
N ARG A 597 -18.69 24.50 15.38
CA ARG A 597 -18.09 23.64 16.40
C ARG A 597 -16.71 24.11 16.83
N SER A 598 -15.85 24.47 15.86
CA SER A 598 -14.43 24.76 16.15
C SER A 598 -14.00 26.19 15.82
N TYR A 599 -14.73 26.92 14.98
CA TYR A 599 -14.38 28.30 14.66
C TYR A 599 -14.53 29.21 15.89
N ASN A 600 -13.51 30.04 16.14
CA ASN A 600 -13.54 31.13 17.09
C ASN A 600 -12.54 32.21 16.67
N GLU A 601 -13.01 33.44 16.52
CA GLU A 601 -12.20 34.59 16.06
C GLU A 601 -10.95 34.84 16.93
N GLN A 602 -11.00 34.50 18.22
CA GLN A 602 -9.89 34.71 19.16
C GLN A 602 -8.74 33.73 18.91
N LEU A 603 -9.01 32.57 18.29
CA LEU A 603 -7.99 31.56 17.99
C LEU A 603 -6.96 32.09 16.99
N PHE A 604 -7.38 32.90 16.01
CA PHE A 604 -6.46 33.50 15.02
C PHE A 604 -5.46 34.44 15.68
N SER A 605 -5.92 35.27 16.63
CA SER A 605 -5.05 36.16 17.40
C SER A 605 -4.12 35.38 18.34
N ALA A 606 -4.66 34.37 19.03
CA ALA A 606 -3.89 33.53 19.94
C ALA A 606 -2.80 32.72 19.20
N ALA A 607 -3.13 32.17 18.03
CA ALA A 607 -2.18 31.47 17.17
C ALA A 607 -1.10 32.42 16.65
N ALA A 608 -1.46 33.63 16.20
CA ALA A 608 -0.48 34.63 15.78
C ALA A 608 0.53 34.95 16.90
N ASP A 609 0.10 35.06 18.15
CA ASP A 609 1.01 35.26 19.29
C ASP A 609 1.95 34.08 19.54
N VAL A 610 1.46 32.85 19.37
CA VAL A 610 2.30 31.65 19.46
C VAL A 610 3.32 31.63 18.32
N LEU A 611 2.89 31.90 17.08
CA LEU A 611 3.74 31.95 15.88
C LEU A 611 4.87 32.98 16.02
N ARG A 612 4.58 34.17 16.56
CA ARG A 612 5.60 35.21 16.84
C ARG A 612 6.65 34.70 17.83
N ARG A 613 6.24 33.95 18.86
CA ARG A 613 7.17 33.42 19.87
C ARG A 613 8.05 32.29 19.34
N ILE A 614 7.56 31.49 18.39
CA ILE A 614 8.34 30.40 17.77
C ILE A 614 9.12 30.85 16.53
N GLY A 615 9.07 32.13 16.17
CA GLY A 615 9.88 32.73 15.10
C GLY A 615 9.39 32.42 13.68
N GLU A 616 8.08 32.39 13.45
CA GLU A 616 7.52 32.26 12.09
C GLU A 616 7.65 33.56 11.26
N ASP A 617 7.60 33.46 9.93
CA ASP A 617 7.70 34.62 9.03
C ASP A 617 6.60 35.64 9.33
N PRO A 618 6.95 36.91 9.66
CA PRO A 618 5.98 37.98 9.90
C PRO A 618 4.94 38.16 8.78
N ARG A 619 5.30 37.88 7.52
CA ARG A 619 4.37 37.97 6.37
C ARG A 619 3.28 36.92 6.44
N ILE A 620 3.63 35.67 6.75
CA ILE A 620 2.66 34.58 6.94
C ILE A 620 1.72 34.89 8.11
N ILE A 621 2.27 35.42 9.21
CA ILE A 621 1.47 35.84 10.38
C ILE A 621 0.50 36.96 9.99
N GLN A 622 0.95 37.94 9.20
CA GLN A 622 0.09 39.04 8.74
C GLN A 622 -1.04 38.54 7.83
N ASP A 623 -0.71 37.69 6.85
CA ASP A 623 -1.70 37.11 5.94
C ASP A 623 -2.73 36.26 6.70
N PHE A 624 -2.29 35.50 7.71
CA PHE A 624 -3.17 34.69 8.56
C PHE A 624 -4.11 35.54 9.42
N VAL A 625 -3.62 36.65 10.00
CA VAL A 625 -4.46 37.58 10.76
C VAL A 625 -5.49 38.26 9.86
N GLU A 626 -5.09 38.62 8.64
CA GLU A 626 -6.01 39.21 7.65
C GLU A 626 -7.10 38.22 7.22
N LEU A 627 -6.75 36.93 7.04
CA LEU A 627 -7.74 35.88 6.83
C LEU A 627 -8.73 35.79 8.01
N GLY A 628 -8.24 35.82 9.25
CA GLY A 628 -9.10 35.84 10.44
C GLY A 628 -10.06 37.03 10.45
N ARG A 629 -9.62 38.21 10.00
CA ARG A 629 -10.48 39.39 9.83
C ARG A 629 -11.55 39.18 8.76
N LYS A 630 -11.20 38.60 7.61
CA LYS A 630 -12.17 38.25 6.55
C LYS A 630 -13.19 37.23 7.05
N ALA A 631 -12.76 36.20 7.76
CA ALA A 631 -13.66 35.19 8.34
C ALA A 631 -14.63 35.80 9.37
N LYS A 632 -14.16 36.76 10.18
CA LYS A 632 -15.04 37.52 11.10
C LYS A 632 -16.11 38.31 10.35
N ILE A 633 -15.75 38.97 9.25
CA ILE A 633 -16.71 39.70 8.41
C ILE A 633 -17.72 38.73 7.80
N ALA A 634 -17.25 37.62 7.22
CA ALA A 634 -18.12 36.60 6.64
C ALA A 634 -19.08 35.99 7.68
N ALA A 635 -18.63 35.80 8.93
CA ALA A 635 -19.48 35.36 10.04
C ALA A 635 -20.62 36.35 10.32
N SER A 636 -20.30 37.65 10.37
CA SER A 636 -21.29 38.72 10.59
C SER A 636 -22.30 38.77 9.43
N GLU A 637 -21.81 38.72 8.19
CA GLU A 637 -22.67 38.72 7.00
C GLU A 637 -23.57 37.49 6.94
N ALA A 638 -23.08 36.32 7.36
CA ALA A 638 -23.87 35.11 7.45
C ALA A 638 -25.00 35.23 8.48
N MET A 639 -24.72 35.78 9.68
CA MET A 639 -25.74 36.05 10.70
C MET A 639 -26.80 37.04 10.20
N ASP A 640 -26.38 38.13 9.54
CA ASP A 640 -27.29 39.13 8.98
C ASP A 640 -28.20 38.53 7.88
N THR A 641 -27.64 37.59 7.10
CA THR A 641 -28.34 36.87 6.03
C THR A 641 -29.33 35.85 6.59
N GLU A 642 -28.93 35.07 7.60
CA GLU A 642 -29.81 34.12 8.28
C GLU A 642 -31.00 34.84 8.94
N GLU A 643 -30.74 35.96 9.62
CA GLU A 643 -31.78 36.82 10.17
C GLU A 643 -32.70 37.40 9.07
N ALA A 644 -32.17 37.68 7.87
CA ALA A 644 -32.96 38.16 6.75
C ALA A 644 -33.84 37.08 6.09
N LEU A 645 -33.36 35.84 6.06
CA LEU A 645 -34.07 34.72 5.45
C LEU A 645 -35.17 34.17 6.36
N GLY A 646 -35.02 34.27 7.68
CA GLY A 646 -36.01 33.79 8.65
C GLY A 646 -36.20 32.27 8.57
N GLU A 647 -37.43 31.80 8.84
CA GLU A 647 -37.73 30.37 8.75
C GLU A 647 -37.74 29.89 7.28
N ILE A 648 -36.82 29.00 6.95
CA ILE A 648 -36.68 28.40 5.64
C ILE A 648 -37.66 27.22 5.52
N PRO A 649 -38.51 27.14 4.48
CA PRO A 649 -39.36 25.99 4.23
C PRO A 649 -38.57 24.67 4.12
N ASP A 650 -39.07 23.61 4.76
CA ASP A 650 -38.41 22.28 4.78
C ASP A 650 -38.11 21.73 3.37
N GLU A 651 -38.93 22.05 2.37
CA GLU A 651 -38.74 21.65 0.97
C GLU A 651 -37.50 22.28 0.30
N PHE A 652 -36.93 23.35 0.87
CA PHE A 652 -35.71 23.99 0.39
C PHE A 652 -34.46 23.54 1.15
N LEU A 653 -34.64 22.73 2.21
CA LEU A 653 -33.55 22.24 3.03
C LEU A 653 -33.01 20.92 2.49
N ASP A 654 -31.68 20.80 2.48
CA ASP A 654 -31.01 19.55 2.18
C ASP A 654 -31.33 18.52 3.28
N PRO A 655 -31.76 17.29 2.95
CA PRO A 655 -32.18 16.30 3.93
C PRO A 655 -31.02 15.69 4.75
N ILE A 656 -29.75 15.93 4.36
CA ILE A 656 -28.56 15.42 5.05
C ILE A 656 -27.96 16.51 5.94
N GLN A 657 -27.78 17.72 5.40
CA GLN A 657 -27.15 18.84 6.11
C GLN A 657 -28.14 19.77 6.82
N TYR A 658 -29.43 19.71 6.46
CA TYR A 658 -30.46 20.61 6.98
C TYR A 658 -30.16 22.10 6.72
N THR A 659 -29.52 22.39 5.59
CA THR A 659 -29.15 23.73 5.13
C THR A 659 -29.85 24.05 3.82
N LEU A 660 -29.97 25.34 3.48
CA LEU A 660 -30.59 25.78 2.23
C LEU A 660 -29.84 25.20 1.01
N MET A 661 -30.53 24.44 0.17
CA MET A 661 -29.97 23.88 -1.06
C MET A 661 -29.61 24.99 -2.06
N LYS A 662 -28.42 24.93 -2.66
CA LYS A 662 -27.99 25.87 -3.71
C LYS A 662 -28.13 25.29 -5.11
N ASP A 663 -27.81 24.01 -5.27
CA ASP A 663 -27.93 23.30 -6.55
C ASP A 663 -28.67 21.96 -6.35
N PRO A 664 -30.01 21.98 -6.21
CA PRO A 664 -30.78 20.79 -5.93
C PRO A 664 -30.71 19.76 -7.08
N VAL A 665 -30.48 18.50 -6.73
CA VAL A 665 -30.41 17.35 -7.64
C VAL A 665 -31.26 16.20 -7.13
N ILE A 666 -31.91 15.49 -8.04
CA ILE A 666 -32.75 14.33 -7.76
C ILE A 666 -31.91 13.06 -7.87
N LEU A 667 -31.96 12.24 -6.83
CA LEU A 667 -31.40 10.89 -6.84
C LEU A 667 -32.32 9.93 -7.61
N PRO A 668 -31.84 9.18 -8.62
CA PRO A 668 -32.70 8.42 -9.52
C PRO A 668 -33.45 7.27 -8.83
N SER A 669 -32.85 6.63 -7.82
CA SER A 669 -33.41 5.48 -7.14
C SER A 669 -34.31 5.87 -5.96
N SER A 670 -33.83 6.71 -5.03
CA SER A 670 -34.63 7.16 -3.88
C SER A 670 -35.63 8.27 -4.22
N ARG A 671 -35.42 9.00 -5.33
CA ARG A 671 -36.17 10.20 -5.73
C ARG A 671 -36.10 11.35 -4.72
N ILE A 672 -35.17 11.27 -3.77
CA ILE A 672 -34.92 12.33 -2.80
C ILE A 672 -34.10 13.43 -3.49
N ILE A 673 -34.43 14.67 -3.15
CA ILE A 673 -33.71 15.85 -3.63
C ILE A 673 -32.67 16.22 -2.57
N VAL A 674 -31.44 16.41 -3.02
CA VAL A 674 -30.27 16.77 -2.20
C VAL A 674 -29.49 17.86 -2.91
N ASP A 675 -28.69 18.63 -2.19
CA ASP A 675 -27.76 19.56 -2.82
C ASP A 675 -26.60 18.78 -3.49
N ARG A 676 -26.25 19.16 -4.73
CA ARG A 676 -25.22 18.49 -5.52
C ARG A 676 -23.93 18.30 -4.75
N HIS A 677 -23.43 19.33 -4.08
CA HIS A 677 -22.12 19.24 -3.41
C HIS A 677 -22.14 18.25 -2.24
N VAL A 678 -23.30 18.09 -1.57
CA VAL A 678 -23.50 17.15 -0.47
C VAL A 678 -23.46 15.72 -0.97
N ILE A 679 -24.19 15.41 -2.05
CA ILE A 679 -24.17 14.06 -2.62
C ILE A 679 -22.85 13.75 -3.32
N THR A 680 -22.23 14.71 -4.03
CA THR A 680 -20.92 14.49 -4.64
C THR A 680 -19.89 14.16 -3.58
N ARG A 681 -19.92 14.82 -2.41
CA ARG A 681 -19.07 14.44 -1.26
C ARG A 681 -19.30 13.00 -0.79
N HIS A 682 -20.55 12.54 -0.70
CA HIS A 682 -20.83 11.14 -0.34
C HIS A 682 -20.21 10.18 -1.36
N LEU A 683 -20.37 10.49 -2.65
CA LEU A 683 -19.87 9.70 -3.77
C LEU A 683 -18.33 9.61 -3.87
N LEU A 684 -17.60 10.55 -3.25
CA LEU A 684 -16.13 10.47 -3.13
C LEU A 684 -15.68 9.34 -2.19
N SER A 685 -16.54 8.89 -1.29
CA SER A 685 -16.25 7.83 -0.31
C SER A 685 -17.02 6.55 -0.61
N ASP A 686 -18.26 6.65 -1.08
CA ASP A 686 -19.14 5.52 -1.33
C ASP A 686 -20.02 5.78 -2.56
N SER A 687 -19.92 4.92 -3.59
CA SER A 687 -20.68 5.04 -4.84
C SER A 687 -22.11 4.50 -4.70
N THR A 688 -22.81 4.91 -3.65
CA THR A 688 -24.19 4.51 -3.36
C THR A 688 -25.10 5.70 -3.06
N ASP A 689 -26.40 5.47 -3.12
CA ASP A 689 -27.42 6.39 -2.63
C ASP A 689 -27.49 6.27 -1.09
N PRO A 690 -27.32 7.38 -0.34
CA PRO A 690 -27.21 7.33 1.12
C PRO A 690 -28.51 6.88 1.82
N PHE A 691 -29.66 6.91 1.13
CA PHE A 691 -30.96 6.59 1.70
C PHE A 691 -31.39 5.13 1.47
N ASN A 692 -30.92 4.50 0.40
CA ASN A 692 -31.31 3.13 0.05
C ASN A 692 -30.14 2.19 -0.30
N ARG A 693 -28.89 2.69 -0.31
CA ARG A 693 -27.65 1.97 -0.63
C ARG A 693 -27.57 1.36 -2.03
N SER A 694 -28.43 1.80 -2.95
CA SER A 694 -28.33 1.40 -4.36
C SER A 694 -27.14 2.09 -5.04
N HIS A 695 -26.57 1.45 -6.06
CA HIS A 695 -25.44 2.01 -6.81
C HIS A 695 -25.81 3.38 -7.43
N LEU A 696 -24.96 4.38 -7.20
CA LEU A 696 -25.14 5.74 -7.67
C LEU A 696 -23.79 6.34 -8.09
N THR A 697 -23.76 7.02 -9.23
CA THR A 697 -22.59 7.77 -9.71
C THR A 697 -22.97 9.22 -10.01
N SER A 698 -21.97 10.11 -10.08
CA SER A 698 -22.19 11.56 -10.25
C SER A 698 -22.91 11.92 -11.55
N ASP A 699 -22.69 11.14 -12.62
CA ASP A 699 -23.35 11.28 -13.92
C ASP A 699 -24.83 10.86 -13.91
N MET A 700 -25.28 10.10 -12.90
CA MET A 700 -26.68 9.70 -12.75
C MET A 700 -27.54 10.77 -12.07
N LEU A 701 -26.94 11.85 -11.55
CA LEU A 701 -27.63 12.92 -10.83
C LEU A 701 -28.46 13.79 -11.79
N ILE A 702 -29.76 13.93 -11.51
CA ILE A 702 -30.68 14.70 -12.36
C ILE A 702 -30.86 16.11 -11.77
N PRO A 703 -30.51 17.21 -12.46
CA PRO A 703 -30.72 18.56 -11.93
C PRO A 703 -32.20 18.92 -11.76
N ASP A 704 -32.57 19.52 -10.61
CA ASP A 704 -33.90 20.07 -10.37
C ASP A 704 -33.91 21.59 -10.56
N ASN A 705 -34.02 22.01 -11.83
CA ASN A 705 -34.01 23.44 -12.17
C ASN A 705 -35.26 24.18 -11.68
N GLU A 706 -36.38 23.48 -11.45
CA GLU A 706 -37.62 24.10 -10.97
C GLU A 706 -37.50 24.46 -9.48
N LEU A 707 -37.05 23.50 -8.66
CA LEU A 707 -36.81 23.76 -7.24
C LEU A 707 -35.73 24.82 -7.05
N ARG A 708 -34.66 24.78 -7.86
CA ARG A 708 -33.63 25.81 -7.86
C ARG A 708 -34.20 27.21 -8.10
N ALA A 709 -35.07 27.37 -9.10
CA ALA A 709 -35.70 28.66 -9.39
C ALA A 709 -36.59 29.14 -8.23
N ARG A 710 -37.33 28.23 -7.58
CA ARG A 710 -38.15 28.56 -6.39
C ARG A 710 -37.31 29.00 -5.20
N ILE A 711 -36.17 28.33 -4.96
CA ILE A 711 -35.22 28.72 -3.91
C ILE A 711 -34.63 30.11 -4.20
N GLU A 712 -34.21 30.35 -5.44
CA GLU A 712 -33.69 31.66 -5.85
C GLU A 712 -34.73 32.78 -5.70
N GLU A 713 -36.00 32.50 -5.98
CA GLU A 713 -37.10 33.44 -5.77
C GLU A 713 -37.35 33.71 -4.27
N PHE A 714 -37.35 32.67 -3.44
CA PHE A 714 -37.48 32.78 -1.98
C PHE A 714 -36.38 33.66 -1.37
N VAL A 715 -35.12 33.44 -1.77
CA VAL A 715 -33.97 34.23 -1.30
C VAL A 715 -34.12 35.69 -1.73
N LYS A 716 -34.55 35.94 -2.97
CA LYS A 716 -34.79 37.32 -3.47
C LYS A 716 -35.92 38.02 -2.73
N SER A 717 -37.04 37.34 -2.47
CA SER A 717 -38.20 37.95 -1.81
C SER A 717 -37.92 38.32 -0.36
N HIS A 718 -37.19 37.48 0.37
CA HIS A 718 -36.84 37.73 1.78
C HIS A 718 -35.68 38.73 1.91
N GLY A 719 -34.69 38.70 1.01
CA GLY A 719 -33.64 39.72 0.94
C GLY A 719 -34.16 41.12 0.60
N SER A 720 -35.25 41.23 -0.17
CA SER A 720 -35.86 42.53 -0.54
C SER A 720 -36.71 43.12 0.60
N ARG A 721 -37.42 42.30 1.37
CA ARG A 721 -38.25 42.74 2.51
C ARG A 721 -37.45 43.45 3.60
N LYS A 722 -36.20 43.04 3.85
CA LYS A 722 -35.32 43.72 4.83
C LYS A 722 -34.80 45.08 4.32
N ARG A 723 -34.58 45.24 3.00
CA ARG A 723 -34.19 46.55 2.42
C ARG A 723 -35.30 47.59 2.52
N GLU A 724 -36.57 47.19 2.41
CA GLU A 724 -37.71 48.09 2.60
C GLU A 724 -38.02 48.39 4.07
N SER A 725 -37.63 47.52 5.02
CA SER A 725 -37.82 47.76 6.47
C SER A 725 -36.70 48.57 7.14
N THR A 726 -35.59 48.83 6.42
CA THR A 726 -34.41 49.58 6.94
C THR A 726 -34.29 50.98 6.33
N LEU A 727 -35.22 51.37 5.45
CA LEU A 727 -35.48 52.73 4.97
C LEU A 727 -36.63 53.34 5.78
#